data_AF-A0A2K3Q6L5-F1
#
_entry.id   AF-A0A2K3Q6L5-F1
#
_cell.length_a   1.000
_cell.length_b   1.000
_cell.length_c   1.000
_cell.angle_alpha   90.00
_cell.angle_beta   90.00
_cell.angle_gamma   90.00
#
_symmetry.space_group_name_H-M   'P 1'
#
loop_
_entity.id
_entity.type
_entity.pdbx_description
1 polymer ?
#
loop_
_entity_poly.entity_id
_entity_poly.type
_entity_poly.pdbx_seq_one_letter_code
_entity_poly.pdbx_strand_id
1 'polypeptide(L)'
;MVPGRHRMTRFRPCIDLHAGQVKQIVGGTLDSTSSTLQTNYISRHPAAYYAQLYKDNALEGAHVIMLGPGNDEPAKQALRAWPGHLQVGGGIDDKNAKEWLDAGASKVIITSYLFPEGRFSQPRLDAVLQALGGDKSKLVIDLSCRRRGDDSWFVAMNKWQTLTDMQVNQASIRALEPYCSEFLVHAADNEGLQKGIDEKLVERLAQWCSVPVTYAGGGRHLEDLELVKQLSGGTVDLTIGSALDCFGGSGVKFDEELFSSSRHRLGIYRCVVVTCRYRPSAPPPAARPLDAAALYAALGRVVAQQPMLRVGILGEHTNQARFSHLARVDLRDHVAFTTLAGEDAQRYEARLVDTLCWHHDQLWPDVDTRAPWRVAVLQPGADVWRQRPAQDVLFAFHHALMDGVSGKQFHELLLAALNQPGPSRPPSSSSYSSAETPHLLTFPDAPGLPEGQEDAVPFRSSIPFVVKTLWDARGPSLLRARRAAPWHGAPIDLGLPHATRARPVDVPPEVVASLLAACRRHATSLTGLLHALTLASLARRLPADQAASFAGSTPINLRPYVGPGADPALRPLLRCLVTVADHAFPARVVAALRGPGADLDALVWDAARRVKAELAERQAALPADDIAGLMRYAGDWFHYWTEKDGRPRPDSWSVSNIGVLSAAAAVAGAGWSITHVCFTNGAMVAGSPIGVNVASVAGGALTVAVSWQDAVVPVELVEGLAEDLAAFTQRLHETGRLAA
;
A
#
# COMPACT_ATOMS: atom_id res chain seq x y z
N MET A 1 21.96 -43.43 10.46
CA MET A 1 21.95 -42.08 9.87
C MET A 1 21.29 -42.17 8.50
N VAL A 2 20.10 -41.59 8.34
CA VAL A 2 19.51 -41.35 7.01
C VAL A 2 19.94 -39.94 6.61
N PRO A 3 20.72 -39.76 5.53
CA PRO A 3 21.01 -38.45 4.99
C PRO A 3 19.80 -37.95 4.18
N GLY A 4 19.48 -36.65 4.30
CA GLY A 4 18.59 -35.98 3.36
C GLY A 4 17.15 -35.72 3.85
N ARG A 5 16.99 -34.68 4.67
CA ARG A 5 15.87 -33.73 4.62
C ARG A 5 16.35 -32.47 5.34
N HIS A 6 16.59 -31.39 4.61
CA HIS A 6 16.72 -30.07 5.24
C HIS A 6 15.43 -29.83 6.02
N ARG A 7 15.48 -29.91 7.36
CA ARG A 7 14.37 -29.43 8.18
C ARG A 7 14.29 -27.93 7.98
N MET A 8 13.09 -27.41 7.79
CA MET A 8 12.84 -25.97 7.72
C MET A 8 12.38 -25.51 9.09
N THR A 9 13.03 -24.47 9.63
CA THR A 9 12.50 -23.68 10.76
C THR A 9 11.09 -23.25 10.44
N ARG A 10 10.17 -23.51 11.36
CA ARG A 10 8.77 -23.12 11.24
C ARG A 10 8.48 -21.90 12.09
N PHE A 11 7.57 -21.09 11.60
CA PHE A 11 6.90 -20.08 12.41
C PHE A 11 5.83 -20.76 13.28
N ARG A 12 5.85 -20.48 14.59
CA ARG A 12 4.89 -21.00 15.58
C ARG A 12 4.18 -19.84 16.26
N PRO A 13 2.91 -19.55 15.94
CA PRO A 13 2.25 -18.38 16.51
C PRO A 13 1.80 -18.62 17.96
N CYS A 14 1.65 -17.53 18.73
CA CYS A 14 1.21 -17.57 20.12
C CYS A 14 -0.05 -16.72 20.36
N ILE A 15 -0.97 -17.20 21.21
CA ILE A 15 -2.08 -16.43 21.79
C ILE A 15 -1.80 -16.23 23.29
N ASP A 16 -1.28 -15.07 23.64
CA ASP A 16 -1.05 -14.69 25.03
C ASP A 16 -2.33 -14.12 25.66
N LEU A 17 -2.80 -14.75 26.74
CA LEU A 17 -4.02 -14.37 27.45
C LEU A 17 -3.69 -13.75 28.81
N HIS A 18 -4.21 -12.56 29.06
CA HIS A 18 -4.11 -11.93 30.38
C HIS A 18 -5.41 -11.20 30.73
N ALA A 19 -5.98 -11.53 31.90
CA ALA A 19 -7.26 -11.01 32.37
C ALA A 19 -8.40 -11.21 31.35
N GLY A 20 -8.43 -12.40 30.73
CA GLY A 20 -9.47 -12.81 29.80
C GLY A 20 -9.39 -12.21 28.39
N GLN A 21 -8.31 -11.50 28.08
CA GLN A 21 -8.10 -10.83 26.79
C GLN A 21 -6.79 -11.28 26.15
N VAL A 22 -6.73 -11.27 24.81
CA VAL A 22 -5.49 -11.49 24.08
C VAL A 22 -4.63 -10.23 24.17
N LYS A 23 -3.44 -10.33 24.76
CA LYS A 23 -2.53 -9.20 24.99
C LYS A 23 -1.11 -9.56 24.65
N GLN A 24 -0.39 -8.65 24.02
CA GLN A 24 1.06 -8.74 23.91
C GLN A 24 1.70 -7.89 25.01
N ILE A 25 2.51 -8.53 25.83
CA ILE A 25 3.12 -7.93 27.03
C ILE A 25 4.63 -7.79 26.88
N VAL A 26 5.22 -6.85 27.61
CA VAL A 26 6.67 -6.77 27.78
C VAL A 26 7.07 -7.61 28.99
N GLY A 27 7.80 -8.71 28.78
CA GLY A 27 8.02 -9.77 29.77
C GLY A 27 8.62 -9.30 31.11
N GLY A 28 9.39 -8.20 31.09
CA GLY A 28 9.98 -7.59 32.29
C GLY A 28 9.03 -6.77 33.19
N THR A 29 7.78 -6.54 32.78
CA THR A 29 6.87 -5.58 33.43
C THR A 29 5.71 -6.21 34.21
N LEU A 30 5.67 -7.54 34.27
CA LEU A 30 4.82 -8.26 35.21
C LEU A 30 5.43 -8.08 36.61
N ASP A 31 5.00 -7.07 37.35
CA ASP A 31 5.31 -6.91 38.77
C ASP A 31 4.01 -7.00 39.60
N SER A 32 4.06 -7.65 40.76
CA SER A 32 2.99 -7.62 41.77
C SER A 32 2.88 -6.27 42.50
N THR A 33 3.91 -5.42 42.42
CA THR A 33 3.99 -4.14 43.15
C THR A 33 3.88 -2.86 42.32
N SER A 34 3.97 -2.93 40.99
CA SER A 34 3.80 -1.75 40.12
C SER A 34 2.42 -1.74 39.44
N SER A 35 1.75 -0.59 39.45
CA SER A 35 0.37 -0.43 38.99
C SER A 35 0.19 -0.38 37.45
N THR A 36 1.22 -0.70 36.65
CA THR A 36 1.12 -0.63 35.18
C THR A 36 1.89 -1.76 34.47
N LEU A 37 1.17 -2.84 34.12
CA LEU A 37 1.62 -3.80 33.11
C LEU A 37 1.85 -3.07 31.78
N GLN A 38 3.05 -3.13 31.20
CA GLN A 38 3.28 -2.58 29.86
C GLN A 38 2.81 -3.60 28.82
N THR A 39 1.76 -3.21 28.09
CA THR A 39 1.22 -3.99 26.98
C THR A 39 1.60 -3.31 25.67
N ASN A 40 2.23 -4.05 24.76
CA ASN A 40 2.43 -3.61 23.38
C ASN A 40 1.10 -3.54 22.64
N TYR A 41 0.16 -4.43 22.98
CA TYR A 41 -1.13 -4.49 22.32
C TYR A 41 -2.19 -5.17 23.19
N ILE A 42 -3.43 -4.69 23.10
CA ILE A 42 -4.62 -5.36 23.62
C ILE A 42 -5.57 -5.57 22.45
N SER A 43 -5.86 -6.83 22.16
CA SER A 43 -6.72 -7.21 21.05
C SER A 43 -8.16 -6.80 21.27
N ARG A 44 -8.82 -6.34 20.19
CA ARG A 44 -10.28 -6.19 20.13
C ARG A 44 -11.00 -7.51 19.77
N HIS A 45 -10.27 -8.51 19.31
CA HIS A 45 -10.76 -9.81 18.92
C HIS A 45 -10.55 -10.87 20.02
N PRO A 46 -11.49 -11.83 20.20
CA PRO A 46 -11.37 -12.90 21.17
C PRO A 46 -10.33 -13.95 20.75
N ALA A 47 -9.91 -14.81 21.67
CA ALA A 47 -8.93 -15.88 21.41
C ALA A 47 -9.36 -16.83 20.26
N ALA A 48 -10.66 -17.10 20.12
CA ALA A 48 -11.21 -17.93 19.04
C ALA A 48 -10.96 -17.35 17.64
N TYR A 49 -10.88 -16.02 17.51
CA TYR A 49 -10.57 -15.38 16.23
C TYR A 49 -9.15 -15.76 15.76
N TYR A 50 -8.17 -15.68 16.66
CA TYR A 50 -6.78 -16.04 16.34
C TYR A 50 -6.62 -17.54 16.11
N ALA A 51 -7.31 -18.38 16.88
CA ALA A 51 -7.33 -19.82 16.63
C ALA A 51 -7.90 -20.17 15.25
N GLN A 52 -8.96 -19.48 14.80
CA GLN A 52 -9.51 -19.64 13.46
C GLN A 52 -8.52 -19.15 12.39
N LEU A 53 -7.87 -18.01 12.62
CA LEU A 53 -6.81 -17.51 11.73
C LEU A 53 -5.67 -18.52 11.58
N TYR A 54 -5.24 -19.16 12.66
CA TYR A 54 -4.17 -20.16 12.62
C TYR A 54 -4.60 -21.44 11.90
N LYS A 55 -5.86 -21.85 12.11
CA LYS A 55 -6.48 -22.98 11.41
C LYS A 55 -6.55 -22.75 9.91
N ASP A 56 -7.01 -21.57 9.49
CA ASP A 56 -7.13 -21.21 8.08
C ASP A 56 -5.77 -21.19 7.36
N ASN A 57 -4.68 -21.04 8.11
CA ASN A 57 -3.30 -21.03 7.62
C ASN A 57 -2.50 -22.30 7.98
N ALA A 58 -3.15 -23.33 8.55
CA ALA A 58 -2.51 -24.59 8.96
C ALA A 58 -1.25 -24.41 9.83
N LEU A 59 -1.26 -23.45 10.74
CA LEU A 59 -0.14 -23.12 11.64
C LEU A 59 -0.06 -24.08 12.83
N GLU A 60 0.35 -25.31 12.56
CA GLU A 60 0.48 -26.36 13.57
C GLU A 60 1.48 -25.99 14.68
N GLY A 61 1.22 -26.48 15.91
CA GLY A 61 2.03 -26.18 17.10
C GLY A 61 1.97 -24.73 17.56
N ALA A 62 0.94 -24.00 17.13
CA ALA A 62 0.52 -22.78 17.77
C ALA A 62 0.17 -23.03 19.23
N HIS A 63 0.50 -22.08 20.11
CA HIS A 63 0.29 -22.21 21.55
C HIS A 63 -0.54 -21.08 22.14
N VAL A 64 -1.28 -21.40 23.19
CA VAL A 64 -2.11 -20.48 23.97
C VAL A 64 -1.52 -20.41 25.37
N ILE A 65 -1.06 -19.23 25.81
CA ILE A 65 -0.37 -19.06 27.09
C ILE A 65 -1.24 -18.21 28.03
N MET A 66 -1.61 -18.80 29.17
CA MET A 66 -2.42 -18.15 30.21
C MET A 66 -1.53 -17.44 31.23
N LEU A 67 -1.51 -16.11 31.15
CA LEU A 67 -0.71 -15.23 32.00
C LEU A 67 -1.58 -14.70 33.15
N GLY A 68 -1.73 -15.50 34.20
CA GLY A 68 -2.51 -15.15 35.39
C GLY A 68 -3.98 -15.60 35.35
N PRO A 69 -4.81 -15.16 36.31
CA PRO A 69 -6.18 -15.62 36.46
C PRO A 69 -7.13 -15.07 35.39
N GLY A 70 -8.27 -15.73 35.20
CA GLY A 70 -9.37 -15.29 34.33
C GLY A 70 -9.22 -15.65 32.84
N ASN A 71 -8.34 -16.59 32.51
CA ASN A 71 -8.02 -16.93 31.11
C ASN A 71 -8.63 -18.27 30.65
N ASP A 72 -9.22 -19.06 31.54
CA ASP A 72 -9.68 -20.42 31.25
C ASP A 72 -10.71 -20.47 30.11
N GLU A 73 -11.74 -19.63 30.17
CA GLU A 73 -12.80 -19.62 29.17
C GLU A 73 -12.30 -19.14 27.80
N PRO A 74 -11.55 -18.01 27.68
CA PRO A 74 -10.91 -17.65 26.42
C PRO A 74 -9.96 -18.71 25.85
N ALA A 75 -9.17 -19.40 26.70
CA ALA A 75 -8.34 -20.50 26.26
C ALA A 75 -9.18 -21.65 25.69
N LYS A 76 -10.23 -22.06 26.40
CA LYS A 76 -11.19 -23.09 25.92
C LYS A 76 -11.91 -22.66 24.64
N GLN A 77 -12.19 -21.37 24.45
CA GLN A 77 -12.73 -20.84 23.19
C GLN A 77 -11.77 -21.02 22.02
N ALA A 78 -10.48 -20.74 22.22
CA ALA A 78 -9.46 -21.00 21.19
C ALA A 78 -9.36 -22.49 20.86
N LEU A 79 -9.31 -23.35 21.87
CA LEU A 79 -9.26 -24.81 21.69
C LEU A 79 -10.47 -25.35 20.93
N ARG A 80 -11.67 -24.84 21.21
CA ARG A 80 -12.90 -25.23 20.48
C ARG A 80 -12.92 -24.77 19.03
N ALA A 81 -12.26 -23.66 18.70
CA ALA A 81 -12.16 -23.17 17.33
C ALA A 81 -11.26 -24.07 16.45
N TRP A 82 -10.21 -24.65 17.05
CA TRP A 82 -9.32 -25.60 16.37
C TRP A 82 -8.95 -26.82 17.24
N PRO A 83 -9.90 -27.76 17.45
CA PRO A 83 -9.71 -28.87 18.37
C PRO A 83 -8.62 -29.83 17.91
N GLY A 84 -7.68 -30.14 18.81
CA GLY A 84 -6.60 -31.10 18.58
C GLY A 84 -5.34 -30.53 17.95
N HIS A 85 -5.24 -29.21 17.74
CA HIS A 85 -4.13 -28.57 17.03
C HIS A 85 -3.35 -27.51 17.83
N LEU A 86 -3.97 -26.91 18.85
CA LEU A 86 -3.33 -25.90 19.69
C LEU A 86 -2.69 -26.53 20.92
N GLN A 87 -1.57 -25.97 21.38
CA GLN A 87 -0.97 -26.30 22.67
C GLN A 87 -1.44 -25.30 23.72
N VAL A 88 -1.53 -25.68 25.02
CA VAL A 88 -1.96 -24.74 26.07
C VAL A 88 -1.04 -24.78 27.29
N GLY A 89 -0.67 -23.60 27.79
CA GLY A 89 0.23 -23.42 28.92
C GLY A 89 -0.23 -22.33 29.89
N GLY A 90 0.42 -22.27 31.05
CA GLY A 90 0.11 -21.33 32.14
C GLY A 90 -0.83 -21.92 33.17
N GLY A 91 -0.33 -22.16 34.39
CA GLY A 91 -1.14 -22.77 35.47
C GLY A 91 -1.43 -24.27 35.31
N ILE A 92 -0.77 -24.96 34.38
CA ILE A 92 -0.91 -26.41 34.20
C ILE A 92 -0.22 -27.18 35.33
N ASP A 93 -0.93 -28.16 35.89
CA ASP A 93 -0.44 -29.09 36.91
C ASP A 93 -0.97 -30.53 36.68
N ASP A 94 -0.62 -31.46 37.58
CA ASP A 94 -1.03 -32.86 37.54
C ASP A 94 -2.56 -33.06 37.68
N LYS A 95 -3.28 -32.07 38.21
CA LYS A 95 -4.71 -32.16 38.49
C LYS A 95 -5.56 -31.68 37.31
N ASN A 96 -5.06 -30.70 36.55
CA ASN A 96 -5.80 -30.09 35.44
C ASN A 96 -5.29 -30.48 34.03
N ALA A 97 -4.11 -31.09 33.90
CA ALA A 97 -3.52 -31.40 32.60
C ALA A 97 -4.47 -32.21 31.68
N LYS A 98 -5.15 -33.21 32.25
CA LYS A 98 -6.12 -34.02 31.50
C LYS A 98 -7.34 -33.21 31.02
N GLU A 99 -7.83 -32.30 31.85
CA GLU A 99 -8.98 -31.44 31.50
C GLU A 99 -8.70 -30.62 30.24
N TRP A 100 -7.47 -30.11 30.11
CA TRP A 100 -7.07 -29.31 28.95
C TRP A 100 -6.98 -30.11 27.65
N LEU A 101 -6.53 -31.36 27.71
CA LEU A 101 -6.59 -32.27 26.57
C LEU A 101 -8.04 -32.57 26.18
N ASP A 102 -8.89 -32.88 27.17
CA ASP A 102 -10.31 -33.16 26.95
C ASP A 102 -11.05 -31.92 26.39
N ALA A 103 -10.57 -30.71 26.70
CA ALA A 103 -11.06 -29.44 26.15
C ALA A 103 -10.60 -29.15 24.71
N GLY A 104 -9.76 -30.00 24.11
CA GLY A 104 -9.32 -29.91 22.71
C GLY A 104 -7.87 -29.45 22.52
N ALA A 105 -7.04 -29.40 23.56
CA ALA A 105 -5.61 -29.16 23.37
C ALA A 105 -4.92 -30.38 22.73
N SER A 106 -4.02 -30.12 21.79
CA SER A 106 -3.13 -31.12 21.20
C SER A 106 -2.12 -31.65 22.22
N LYS A 107 -1.60 -30.73 23.06
CA LYS A 107 -0.58 -30.92 24.09
C LYS A 107 -0.78 -29.90 25.21
N VAL A 108 -0.28 -30.21 26.40
CA VAL A 108 -0.15 -29.25 27.50
C VAL A 108 1.31 -28.82 27.68
N ILE A 109 1.50 -27.57 28.05
CA ILE A 109 2.81 -26.93 28.27
C ILE A 109 2.98 -26.72 29.78
N ILE A 110 4.02 -27.31 30.35
CA ILE A 110 4.31 -27.22 31.78
C ILE A 110 5.61 -26.46 32.06
N THR A 111 5.58 -25.59 33.07
CA THR A 111 6.73 -24.78 33.50
C THR A 111 6.83 -24.72 35.03
N SER A 112 6.28 -23.68 35.67
CA SER A 112 6.50 -23.33 37.08
C SER A 112 6.10 -24.42 38.08
N TYR A 113 5.15 -25.29 37.73
CA TYR A 113 4.76 -26.43 38.57
C TYR A 113 5.95 -27.37 38.85
N LEU A 114 6.89 -27.52 37.91
CA LEU A 114 8.06 -28.38 38.06
C LEU A 114 9.10 -27.86 39.05
N PHE A 115 8.97 -26.62 39.52
CA PHE A 115 9.97 -25.93 40.34
C PHE A 115 9.42 -25.47 41.71
N PRO A 116 8.92 -26.38 42.58
CA PRO A 116 8.57 -25.99 43.94
C PRO A 116 9.77 -25.31 44.62
N GLU A 117 9.53 -24.15 45.23
CA GLU A 117 10.57 -23.36 45.91
C GLU A 117 11.79 -23.05 45.02
N GLY A 118 11.61 -23.00 43.70
CA GLY A 118 12.67 -22.72 42.74
C GLY A 118 13.62 -23.89 42.47
N ARG A 119 13.24 -25.12 42.83
CA ARG A 119 14.05 -26.34 42.60
C ARG A 119 13.29 -27.36 41.77
N PHE A 120 13.95 -27.97 40.80
CA PHE A 120 13.34 -28.99 39.95
C PHE A 120 12.84 -30.21 40.76
N SER A 121 11.63 -30.68 40.46
CA SER A 121 10.99 -31.81 41.13
C SER A 121 10.60 -32.90 40.13
N GLN A 122 11.41 -33.96 40.07
CA GLN A 122 11.09 -35.16 39.29
C GLN A 122 9.72 -35.78 39.67
N PRO A 123 9.35 -35.91 40.97
CA PRO A 123 8.04 -36.43 41.34
C PRO A 123 6.86 -35.66 40.74
N ARG A 124 6.98 -34.34 40.56
CA ARG A 124 5.95 -33.52 39.91
C ARG A 124 5.87 -33.75 38.41
N LEU A 125 7.02 -33.92 37.75
CA LEU A 125 7.06 -34.29 36.33
C LEU A 125 6.41 -35.66 36.10
N ASP A 126 6.73 -36.64 36.95
CA ASP A 126 6.16 -37.99 36.88
C ASP A 126 4.64 -37.97 37.11
N ALA A 127 4.15 -37.17 38.07
CA ALA A 127 2.72 -37.01 38.34
C ALA A 127 1.95 -36.42 37.14
N VAL A 128 2.52 -35.42 36.46
CA VAL A 128 1.93 -34.83 35.25
C VAL A 128 1.90 -35.85 34.12
N LEU A 129 2.99 -36.58 33.90
CA LEU A 129 3.04 -37.61 32.87
C LEU A 129 2.04 -38.72 33.17
N GLN A 130 1.86 -39.11 34.43
CA GLN A 130 0.83 -40.04 34.86
C GLN A 130 -0.58 -39.52 34.58
N ALA A 131 -0.86 -38.24 34.84
CA ALA A 131 -2.14 -37.60 34.52
C ALA A 131 -2.43 -37.59 33.01
N LEU A 132 -1.38 -37.58 32.18
CA LEU A 132 -1.44 -37.72 30.72
C LEU A 132 -1.44 -39.20 30.26
N GLY A 133 -1.62 -40.15 31.17
CA GLY A 133 -1.66 -41.59 30.84
C GLY A 133 -0.32 -42.20 30.44
N GLY A 134 0.80 -41.56 30.81
CA GLY A 134 2.14 -41.94 30.38
C GLY A 134 2.50 -41.45 28.97
N ASP A 135 1.62 -40.72 28.30
CA ASP A 135 1.82 -40.28 26.91
C ASP A 135 2.62 -38.99 26.82
N LYS A 136 3.94 -39.12 26.68
CA LYS A 136 4.82 -37.96 26.49
C LYS A 136 4.57 -37.17 25.20
N SER A 137 3.86 -37.74 24.21
CA SER A 137 3.48 -37.03 22.98
C SER A 137 2.57 -35.84 23.25
N LYS A 138 1.93 -35.83 24.43
CA LYS A 138 1.03 -34.78 24.93
C LYS A 138 1.70 -33.73 25.81
N LEU A 139 3.00 -33.88 26.10
CA LEU A 139 3.71 -32.97 27.01
C LEU A 139 4.74 -32.12 26.26
N VAL A 140 4.69 -30.82 26.53
CA VAL A 140 5.72 -29.83 26.20
C VAL A 140 6.29 -29.29 27.52
N ILE A 141 7.61 -29.24 27.64
CA ILE A 141 8.27 -28.64 28.80
C ILE A 141 8.75 -27.25 28.41
N ASP A 142 8.31 -26.25 29.16
CA ASP A 142 8.72 -24.86 28.99
C ASP A 142 9.85 -24.51 29.97
N LEU A 143 11.04 -24.28 29.40
CA LEU A 143 12.28 -23.89 30.10
C LEU A 143 12.60 -22.41 29.88
N SER A 144 11.57 -21.57 29.90
CA SER A 144 11.69 -20.11 29.93
C SER A 144 12.83 -19.65 30.85
N CYS A 145 13.69 -18.78 30.36
CA CYS A 145 14.96 -18.49 31.01
C CYS A 145 15.35 -17.00 30.96
N ARG A 146 16.27 -16.63 31.86
CA ARG A 146 17.00 -15.35 31.79
C ARG A 146 18.50 -15.60 31.69
N ARG A 147 19.17 -14.72 30.99
CA ARG A 147 20.62 -14.73 30.78
C ARG A 147 21.35 -14.26 32.03
N ARG A 148 22.43 -14.95 32.37
CA ARG A 148 23.42 -14.55 33.38
C ARG A 148 24.81 -14.59 32.75
N GLY A 149 25.43 -13.44 32.54
CA GLY A 149 26.72 -13.35 31.85
C GLY A 149 26.63 -13.73 30.37
N ASP A 150 27.75 -14.18 29.78
CA ASP A 150 27.88 -14.18 28.32
C ASP A 150 27.34 -15.42 27.60
N ASP A 151 27.18 -16.56 28.29
CA ASP A 151 26.79 -17.86 27.70
C ASP A 151 26.13 -18.78 28.76
N SER A 152 25.28 -18.20 29.62
CA SER A 152 24.54 -19.00 30.61
C SER A 152 23.12 -18.47 30.80
N TRP A 153 22.16 -19.39 30.89
CA TRP A 153 20.74 -19.09 31.05
C TRP A 153 20.16 -19.95 32.16
N PHE A 154 19.34 -19.36 33.02
CA PHE A 154 18.71 -20.04 34.15
C PHE A 154 17.20 -20.00 34.01
N VAL A 155 16.55 -21.12 34.32
CA VAL A 155 15.09 -21.23 34.22
C VAL A 155 14.45 -20.22 35.17
N ALA A 156 13.47 -19.48 34.67
CA ALA A 156 12.70 -18.50 35.41
C ALA A 156 11.24 -18.96 35.51
N MET A 157 10.71 -18.96 36.73
CA MET A 157 9.33 -19.35 37.05
C MET A 157 8.50 -18.12 37.48
N ASN A 158 7.21 -18.34 37.74
CA ASN A 158 6.28 -17.29 38.19
C ASN A 158 6.21 -16.10 37.21
N LYS A 159 5.94 -16.38 35.93
CA LYS A 159 5.89 -15.35 34.87
C LYS A 159 7.23 -14.61 34.73
N TRP A 160 8.32 -15.40 34.72
CA TRP A 160 9.71 -14.95 34.58
C TRP A 160 10.26 -14.06 35.71
N GLN A 161 9.60 -14.04 36.87
CA GLN A 161 9.97 -13.20 38.01
C GLN A 161 11.01 -13.86 38.92
N THR A 162 10.93 -15.18 39.11
CA THR A 162 11.77 -15.91 40.07
C THR A 162 12.75 -16.81 39.35
N LEU A 163 14.05 -16.59 39.51
CA LEU A 163 15.06 -17.50 38.98
C LEU A 163 15.18 -18.75 39.84
N THR A 164 15.25 -19.90 39.17
CA THR A 164 15.47 -21.22 39.78
C THR A 164 16.96 -21.55 39.83
N ASP A 165 17.32 -22.67 40.48
CA ASP A 165 18.68 -23.19 40.48
C ASP A 165 19.06 -23.98 39.22
N MET A 166 18.10 -24.20 38.31
CA MET A 166 18.32 -24.98 37.09
C MET A 166 18.85 -24.10 35.95
N GLN A 167 20.04 -24.44 35.46
CA GLN A 167 20.58 -23.90 34.22
C GLN A 167 19.97 -24.60 33.00
N VAL A 168 19.64 -23.84 31.95
CA VAL A 168 19.34 -24.38 30.62
C VAL A 168 20.67 -24.69 29.93
N ASN A 169 21.00 -25.98 29.81
CA ASN A 169 22.21 -26.48 29.20
C ASN A 169 21.99 -27.91 28.64
N GLN A 170 23.02 -28.49 28.01
CA GLN A 170 22.90 -29.83 27.42
C GLN A 170 22.51 -30.92 28.43
N ALA A 171 22.99 -30.84 29.68
CA ALA A 171 22.71 -31.85 30.68
C ALA A 171 21.25 -31.80 31.16
N SER A 172 20.72 -30.60 31.42
CA SER A 172 19.32 -30.44 31.81
C SER A 172 18.36 -30.79 30.68
N ILE A 173 18.66 -30.40 29.43
CA ILE A 173 17.87 -30.80 28.25
C ILE A 173 17.82 -32.33 28.13
N ARG A 174 18.98 -33.02 28.13
CA ARG A 174 19.04 -34.48 28.03
C ARG A 174 18.30 -35.20 29.16
N ALA A 175 18.29 -34.64 30.37
CA ALA A 175 17.57 -35.22 31.50
C ALA A 175 16.03 -35.13 31.30
N LEU A 176 15.54 -34.11 30.60
CA LEU A 176 14.10 -33.85 30.43
C LEU A 176 13.52 -34.42 29.13
N GLU A 177 14.33 -34.57 28.08
CA GLU A 177 13.92 -35.14 26.78
C GLU A 177 13.13 -36.45 26.84
N PRO A 178 13.44 -37.41 27.74
CA PRO A 178 12.68 -38.65 27.82
C PRO A 178 11.20 -38.45 28.15
N TYR A 179 10.85 -37.32 28.77
CA TYR A 179 9.52 -37.05 29.36
C TYR A 179 8.63 -36.17 28.50
N CYS A 180 9.16 -35.47 27.50
CA CYS A 180 8.38 -34.58 26.63
C CYS A 180 8.53 -34.93 25.15
N SER A 181 7.68 -34.31 24.34
CA SER A 181 7.74 -34.41 22.88
C SER A 181 8.36 -33.19 22.22
N GLU A 182 8.51 -32.10 22.98
CA GLU A 182 8.92 -30.80 22.49
C GLU A 182 9.32 -29.90 23.67
N PHE A 183 10.24 -28.97 23.42
CA PHE A 183 10.56 -27.88 24.34
C PHE A 183 10.04 -26.53 23.84
N LEU A 184 9.61 -25.69 24.77
CA LEU A 184 9.36 -24.28 24.54
C LEU A 184 10.37 -23.48 25.38
N VAL A 185 11.03 -22.49 24.79
CA VAL A 185 12.04 -21.69 25.49
C VAL A 185 11.78 -20.21 25.24
N HIS A 186 11.20 -19.52 26.22
CA HIS A 186 11.10 -18.06 26.20
C HIS A 186 12.40 -17.43 26.72
N ALA A 187 13.04 -16.59 25.91
CA ALA A 187 14.11 -15.70 26.36
C ALA A 187 13.48 -14.47 27.01
N ALA A 188 13.23 -14.55 28.32
CA ALA A 188 12.45 -13.55 29.05
C ALA A 188 13.06 -12.14 29.02
N ASP A 189 14.38 -12.04 28.84
CA ASP A 189 15.08 -10.75 28.72
C ASP A 189 14.81 -10.04 27.38
N ASN A 190 14.30 -10.77 26.37
CA ASN A 190 13.99 -10.25 25.04
C ASN A 190 12.47 -10.24 24.75
N GLU A 191 11.65 -10.82 25.62
CA GLU A 191 10.21 -11.02 25.43
C GLU A 191 9.45 -9.69 25.31
N GLY A 192 8.70 -9.54 24.22
CA GLY A 192 7.97 -8.30 23.90
C GLY A 192 8.83 -7.07 23.59
N LEU A 193 10.17 -7.17 23.55
CA LEU A 193 11.04 -6.01 23.31
C LEU A 193 11.26 -5.68 21.84
N GLN A 194 11.03 -6.63 20.93
CA GLN A 194 11.34 -6.48 19.50
C GLN A 194 12.79 -5.98 19.25
N LYS A 195 13.77 -6.50 20.01
CA LYS A 195 15.19 -6.09 19.91
C LYS A 195 16.10 -7.11 19.22
N GLY A 196 15.54 -8.22 18.74
CA GLY A 196 16.26 -9.34 18.15
C GLY A 196 16.27 -10.55 19.06
N ILE A 197 16.47 -11.72 18.46
CA ILE A 197 16.58 -12.99 19.16
C ILE A 197 17.90 -13.07 19.96
N ASP A 198 17.96 -13.93 20.97
CA ASP A 198 19.23 -14.32 21.59
C ASP A 198 19.91 -15.37 20.69
N GLU A 199 20.73 -14.90 19.76
CA GLU A 199 21.40 -15.72 18.73
C GLU A 199 22.20 -16.87 19.35
N LYS A 200 22.94 -16.61 20.44
CA LYS A 200 23.72 -17.64 21.14
C LYS A 200 22.82 -18.72 21.72
N LEU A 201 21.71 -18.32 22.35
CA LEU A 201 20.76 -19.30 22.89
C LEU A 201 20.19 -20.17 21.78
N VAL A 202 19.86 -19.60 20.62
CA VAL A 202 19.37 -20.36 19.45
C VAL A 202 20.41 -21.37 18.95
N GLU A 203 21.67 -20.96 18.81
CA GLU A 203 22.78 -21.88 18.45
C GLU A 203 22.93 -23.01 19.48
N ARG A 204 22.83 -22.69 20.77
CA ARG A 204 22.93 -23.67 21.85
C ARG A 204 21.76 -24.65 21.86
N LEU A 205 20.53 -24.18 21.68
CA LEU A 205 19.34 -25.04 21.59
C LEU A 205 19.45 -26.02 20.42
N ALA A 206 19.97 -25.56 19.28
CA ALA A 206 20.23 -26.43 18.13
C ALA A 206 21.27 -27.53 18.42
N GLN A 207 22.24 -27.27 19.31
CA GLN A 207 23.26 -28.23 19.74
C GLN A 207 22.77 -29.17 20.85
N TRP A 208 21.88 -28.69 21.71
CA TRP A 208 21.47 -29.40 22.93
C TRP A 208 20.25 -30.28 22.73
N CYS A 209 19.29 -29.84 21.90
CA CYS A 209 18.01 -30.52 21.71
C CYS A 209 18.06 -31.55 20.57
N SER A 210 17.57 -32.75 20.84
CA SER A 210 17.33 -33.82 19.88
C SER A 210 15.85 -33.96 19.50
N VAL A 211 14.95 -33.43 20.34
CA VAL A 211 13.50 -33.30 20.09
C VAL A 211 13.17 -31.89 19.55
N PRO A 212 12.00 -31.67 18.93
CA PRO A 212 11.57 -30.34 18.49
C PRO A 212 11.69 -29.28 19.60
N VAL A 213 12.13 -28.08 19.23
CA VAL A 213 12.23 -26.94 20.14
C VAL A 213 11.72 -25.70 19.45
N THR A 214 10.88 -24.94 20.16
CA THR A 214 10.40 -23.63 19.75
C THR A 214 11.03 -22.57 20.65
N TYR A 215 11.71 -21.61 20.04
CA TYR A 215 12.25 -20.43 20.71
C TYR A 215 11.24 -19.28 20.62
N ALA A 216 11.05 -18.56 21.72
CA ALA A 216 10.19 -17.39 21.80
C ALA A 216 10.96 -16.22 22.47
N GLY A 217 10.76 -15.00 21.97
CA GLY A 217 11.32 -13.78 22.57
C GLY A 217 12.20 -12.97 21.63
N GLY A 218 11.91 -11.68 21.51
CA GLY A 218 12.75 -10.71 20.80
C GLY A 218 12.60 -10.63 19.28
N GLY A 219 11.85 -11.54 18.65
CA GLY A 219 11.62 -11.52 17.20
C GLY A 219 11.03 -10.19 16.71
N ARG A 220 11.56 -9.67 15.60
CA ARG A 220 11.33 -8.32 15.06
C ARG A 220 10.64 -8.34 13.71
N HIS A 221 11.01 -9.26 12.83
CA HIS A 221 10.57 -9.33 11.44
C HIS A 221 10.80 -10.75 10.87
N LEU A 222 10.31 -11.03 9.66
CA LEU A 222 10.42 -12.36 9.04
C LEU A 222 11.86 -12.82 8.83
N GLU A 223 12.80 -11.90 8.65
CA GLU A 223 14.23 -12.23 8.49
C GLU A 223 14.82 -12.84 9.76
N ASP A 224 14.20 -12.67 10.94
CA ASP A 224 14.60 -13.41 12.14
C ASP A 224 14.27 -14.91 12.02
N LEU A 225 13.26 -15.33 11.21
CA LEU A 225 13.04 -16.75 10.89
C LEU A 225 14.20 -17.31 10.06
N GLU A 226 14.71 -16.54 9.10
CA GLU A 226 15.86 -16.95 8.30
C GLU A 226 17.14 -16.94 9.14
N LEU A 227 17.31 -15.98 10.05
CA LEU A 227 18.42 -15.96 11.01
C LEU A 227 18.38 -17.19 11.93
N VAL A 228 17.22 -17.51 12.54
CA VAL A 228 17.07 -18.74 13.34
C VAL A 228 17.38 -19.98 12.52
N LYS A 229 16.91 -20.05 11.26
CA LYS A 229 17.21 -21.16 10.35
C LYS A 229 18.71 -21.28 10.07
N GLN A 230 19.40 -20.16 9.85
CA GLN A 230 20.85 -20.15 9.64
C GLN A 230 21.61 -20.62 10.88
N LEU A 231 21.29 -20.06 12.06
CA LEU A 231 21.96 -20.38 13.33
C LEU A 231 21.71 -21.82 13.79
N SER A 232 20.50 -22.33 13.55
CA SER A 232 20.10 -23.67 14.01
C SER A 232 20.26 -24.79 12.97
N GLY A 233 20.52 -24.45 11.71
CA GLY A 233 20.43 -25.41 10.60
C GLY A 233 19.00 -25.93 10.38
N GLY A 234 17.98 -25.16 10.78
CA GLY A 234 16.57 -25.49 10.62
C GLY A 234 15.98 -26.40 11.71
N THR A 235 16.66 -26.58 12.84
CA THR A 235 16.24 -27.47 13.93
C THR A 235 15.46 -26.76 15.04
N VAL A 236 15.54 -25.42 15.10
CA VAL A 236 14.82 -24.58 16.05
C VAL A 236 13.71 -23.84 15.31
N ASP A 237 12.48 -23.91 15.84
CA ASP A 237 11.33 -23.14 15.39
C ASP A 237 11.26 -21.79 16.13
N LEU A 238 10.59 -20.79 15.55
CA LEU A 238 10.51 -19.44 16.12
C LEU A 238 9.07 -18.98 16.30
N THR A 239 8.81 -18.39 17.47
CA THR A 239 7.60 -17.62 17.76
C THR A 239 7.86 -16.13 17.64
N ILE A 240 7.03 -15.47 16.84
CA ILE A 240 6.98 -14.01 16.70
C ILE A 240 5.59 -13.59 17.21
N GLY A 241 5.54 -12.80 18.28
CA GLY A 241 4.29 -12.31 18.87
C GLY A 241 4.11 -10.82 18.59
N SER A 242 4.73 -9.97 19.42
CA SER A 242 4.53 -8.52 19.42
C SER A 242 4.86 -7.83 18.10
N ALA A 243 5.67 -8.41 17.22
CA ALA A 243 6.00 -7.82 15.92
C ALA A 243 4.97 -8.11 14.82
N LEU A 244 4.02 -9.04 15.05
CA LEU A 244 2.97 -9.36 14.09
C LEU A 244 1.87 -8.31 14.08
N ASP A 245 1.36 -8.06 12.88
CA ASP A 245 0.33 -7.09 12.58
C ASP A 245 -1.01 -7.38 13.24
N CYS A 246 -1.39 -8.66 13.32
CA CYS A 246 -2.59 -9.13 14.01
C CYS A 246 -2.51 -8.89 15.54
N PHE A 247 -1.33 -8.53 16.04
CA PHE A 247 -1.06 -8.14 17.41
C PHE A 247 -0.49 -6.72 17.54
N GLY A 248 -0.76 -5.83 16.58
CA GLY A 248 -0.38 -4.41 16.66
C GLY A 248 1.10 -4.11 16.41
N GLY A 249 1.89 -5.10 16.01
CA GLY A 249 3.28 -4.92 15.57
C GLY A 249 3.38 -4.44 14.11
N SER A 250 4.49 -3.80 13.77
CA SER A 250 4.77 -3.25 12.43
C SER A 250 5.73 -4.12 11.60
N GLY A 251 6.08 -5.32 12.07
CA GLY A 251 7.17 -6.14 11.53
C GLY A 251 6.87 -6.84 10.21
N VAL A 252 5.60 -6.89 9.77
CA VAL A 252 5.16 -7.38 8.45
C VAL A 252 3.83 -6.70 8.07
N LYS A 253 3.85 -5.65 7.23
CA LYS A 253 2.71 -5.15 6.41
C LYS A 253 3.17 -4.14 5.34
N PHE A 254 2.68 -4.31 4.09
CA PHE A 254 1.99 -3.35 3.19
C PHE A 254 2.31 -3.58 1.69
N ASP A 255 1.32 -3.66 0.80
CA ASP A 255 1.55 -4.05 -0.61
C ASP A 255 1.45 -2.93 -1.66
N GLU A 256 0.70 -1.86 -1.38
CA GLU A 256 0.59 -0.74 -2.34
C GLU A 256 1.78 0.23 -2.26
N GLU A 257 2.30 0.45 -1.04
CA GLU A 257 3.55 1.16 -0.83
C GLU A 257 4.69 0.40 -1.54
N LEU A 258 4.84 -0.90 -1.30
CA LEU A 258 5.87 -1.71 -1.95
C LEU A 258 5.73 -1.70 -3.47
N PHE A 259 4.51 -1.82 -4.00
CA PHE A 259 4.26 -1.76 -5.43
C PHE A 259 4.70 -0.42 -6.04
N SER A 260 4.33 0.70 -5.41
CA SER A 260 4.63 2.03 -5.95
C SER A 260 6.09 2.44 -5.73
N SER A 261 6.64 2.17 -4.54
CA SER A 261 8.03 2.42 -4.15
C SER A 261 9.02 1.61 -5.00
N SER A 262 8.74 0.31 -5.26
CA SER A 262 9.58 -0.49 -6.17
C SER A 262 9.57 0.04 -7.61
N ARG A 263 8.40 0.50 -8.11
CA ARG A 263 8.29 1.14 -9.43
C ARG A 263 9.09 2.44 -9.50
N HIS A 264 9.02 3.28 -8.47
CA HIS A 264 9.82 4.51 -8.44
C HIS A 264 11.31 4.21 -8.39
N ARG A 265 11.73 3.30 -7.50
CA ARG A 265 13.14 2.92 -7.35
C ARG A 265 13.73 2.37 -8.64
N LEU A 266 12.97 1.58 -9.39
CA LEU A 266 13.36 1.05 -10.70
C LEU A 266 13.19 2.05 -11.85
N GLY A 267 12.73 3.27 -11.58
CA GLY A 267 12.47 4.28 -12.60
C GLY A 267 11.32 3.92 -13.54
N ILE A 268 10.48 2.96 -13.17
CA ILE A 268 9.32 2.50 -13.96
C ILE A 268 8.20 3.54 -13.96
N TYR A 269 8.01 4.18 -12.82
CA TYR A 269 6.94 5.15 -12.61
C TYR A 269 7.29 6.10 -11.48
N ARG A 270 7.44 7.39 -11.78
CA ARG A 270 8.12 8.32 -10.87
C ARG A 270 7.17 9.22 -10.10
N CYS A 271 6.18 9.79 -10.77
CA CYS A 271 5.20 10.65 -10.09
C CYS A 271 3.90 10.78 -10.87
N VAL A 272 2.93 11.39 -10.20
CA VAL A 272 1.73 11.96 -10.80
C VAL A 272 1.87 13.48 -10.74
N VAL A 273 1.36 14.18 -11.76
CA VAL A 273 1.31 15.65 -11.76
C VAL A 273 -0.12 16.12 -12.00
N VAL A 274 -0.62 16.95 -11.07
CA VAL A 274 -1.83 17.75 -11.27
C VAL A 274 -1.42 19.22 -11.32
N THR A 275 -1.90 19.93 -12.33
CA THR A 275 -1.60 21.33 -12.60
C THR A 275 -2.89 22.11 -12.61
N CYS A 276 -2.95 23.23 -11.90
CA CYS A 276 -4.11 24.11 -11.90
C CYS A 276 -3.68 25.54 -12.24
N ARG A 277 -4.50 26.20 -13.07
CA ARG A 277 -4.35 27.63 -13.37
C ARG A 277 -5.09 28.48 -12.35
N TYR A 278 -4.34 29.18 -11.51
CA TYR A 278 -4.84 30.08 -10.49
C TYR A 278 -5.00 31.49 -11.05
N ARG A 279 -6.17 32.08 -10.81
CA ARG A 279 -6.52 33.44 -11.21
C ARG A 279 -6.91 34.27 -9.98
N PRO A 280 -6.29 35.44 -9.77
CA PRO A 280 -6.71 36.35 -8.71
C PRO A 280 -8.07 36.96 -9.06
N SER A 281 -8.89 37.21 -8.05
CA SER A 281 -10.19 37.86 -8.20
C SER A 281 -10.07 39.36 -8.48
N ALA A 282 -8.97 39.98 -8.08
CA ALA A 282 -8.70 41.39 -8.37
C ALA A 282 -8.47 41.60 -9.88
N PRO A 283 -9.11 42.60 -10.52
CA PRO A 283 -8.86 42.90 -11.91
C PRO A 283 -7.48 43.57 -12.11
N PRO A 284 -6.87 43.50 -13.31
CA PRO A 284 -5.73 44.34 -13.65
C PRO A 284 -6.07 45.83 -13.48
N PRO A 285 -5.15 46.69 -12.96
CA PRO A 285 -3.76 46.41 -12.58
C PRO A 285 -3.57 45.98 -11.11
N ALA A 286 -4.64 45.83 -10.33
CA ALA A 286 -4.57 45.46 -8.91
C ALA A 286 -4.22 43.98 -8.69
N ALA A 287 -4.39 43.14 -9.72
CA ALA A 287 -3.99 41.73 -9.72
C ALA A 287 -2.49 41.57 -9.43
N ARG A 288 -2.15 40.90 -8.33
CA ARG A 288 -0.77 40.51 -7.98
C ARG A 288 -0.58 39.00 -8.16
N PRO A 289 0.60 38.57 -8.65
CA PRO A 289 0.93 37.15 -8.68
C PRO A 289 1.01 36.59 -7.26
N LEU A 290 0.81 35.27 -7.13
CA LEU A 290 0.96 34.60 -5.85
C LEU A 290 2.44 34.63 -5.47
N ASP A 291 2.76 35.18 -4.30
CA ASP A 291 4.11 35.20 -3.79
C ASP A 291 4.40 33.99 -2.88
N ALA A 292 5.67 33.82 -2.54
CA ALA A 292 6.13 32.74 -1.68
C ALA A 292 5.51 32.80 -0.28
N ALA A 293 5.28 34.00 0.28
CA ALA A 293 4.76 34.15 1.63
C ALA A 293 3.31 33.64 1.73
N ALA A 294 2.45 34.04 0.79
CA ALA A 294 1.07 33.59 0.71
C ALA A 294 0.99 32.09 0.43
N LEU A 295 1.83 31.57 -0.47
CA LEU A 295 1.88 30.14 -0.79
C LEU A 295 2.36 29.31 0.41
N TYR A 296 3.42 29.73 1.11
CA TYR A 296 3.92 29.02 2.29
C TYR A 296 2.91 29.00 3.43
N ALA A 297 2.21 30.11 3.68
CA ALA A 297 1.14 30.13 4.68
C ALA A 297 0.00 29.16 4.33
N ALA A 298 -0.42 29.10 3.07
CA ALA A 298 -1.46 28.19 2.61
C ALA A 298 -0.99 26.71 2.66
N LEU A 299 0.20 26.41 2.15
CA LEU A 299 0.80 25.08 2.21
C LEU A 299 1.01 24.61 3.64
N GLY A 300 1.45 25.49 4.55
CA GLY A 300 1.58 25.17 5.97
C GLY A 300 0.30 24.61 6.56
N ARG A 301 -0.86 25.20 6.21
CA ARG A 301 -2.18 24.69 6.62
C ARG A 301 -2.53 23.35 5.97
N VAL A 302 -2.27 23.19 4.67
CA VAL A 302 -2.57 21.94 3.95
C VAL A 302 -1.71 20.79 4.50
N VAL A 303 -0.40 20.99 4.66
CA VAL A 303 0.54 19.99 5.21
C VAL A 303 0.18 19.63 6.65
N ALA A 304 -0.27 20.59 7.46
CA ALA A 304 -0.77 20.32 8.82
C ALA A 304 -1.93 19.33 8.84
N GLN A 305 -2.87 19.53 7.90
CA GLN A 305 -4.14 18.81 7.82
C GLN A 305 -4.02 17.48 7.10
N GLN A 306 -2.96 17.29 6.30
CA GLN A 306 -2.78 16.13 5.43
C GLN A 306 -1.49 15.37 5.81
N PRO A 307 -1.59 14.38 6.72
CA PRO A 307 -0.43 13.62 7.21
C PRO A 307 0.46 13.01 6.13
N MET A 308 -0.10 12.56 5.00
CA MET A 308 0.68 12.01 3.89
C MET A 308 1.64 13.02 3.24
N LEU A 309 1.50 14.32 3.49
CA LEU A 309 2.46 15.34 3.02
C LEU A 309 3.67 15.51 3.94
N ARG A 310 3.72 14.81 5.07
CA ARG A 310 4.84 14.85 6.04
C ARG A 310 5.41 13.46 6.34
N VAL A 311 5.37 12.57 5.35
CA VAL A 311 6.00 11.25 5.44
C VAL A 311 7.15 11.10 4.46
N GLY A 312 8.20 10.40 4.88
CA GLY A 312 9.22 9.83 3.99
C GLY A 312 8.93 8.35 3.71
N ILE A 313 9.78 7.71 2.91
CA ILE A 313 9.74 6.29 2.57
C ILE A 313 11.08 5.66 2.95
N LEU A 314 11.10 4.89 4.03
CA LEU A 314 12.27 4.11 4.44
C LEU A 314 12.33 2.80 3.67
N GLY A 315 13.52 2.32 3.34
CA GLY A 315 13.68 0.99 2.76
C GLY A 315 13.11 0.86 1.34
N GLU A 316 12.96 1.95 0.60
CA GLU A 316 12.39 1.95 -0.77
C GLU A 316 13.10 0.98 -1.73
N HIS A 317 14.39 0.69 -1.49
CA HIS A 317 15.20 -0.23 -2.27
C HIS A 317 15.06 -1.70 -1.86
N THR A 318 14.16 -2.01 -0.93
CA THR A 318 13.89 -3.35 -0.44
C THR A 318 12.40 -3.68 -0.58
N ASN A 319 12.03 -4.96 -0.42
CA ASN A 319 10.62 -5.36 -0.32
C ASN A 319 10.04 -5.10 1.09
N GLN A 320 10.56 -4.09 1.80
CA GLN A 320 10.16 -3.71 3.17
C GLN A 320 10.01 -2.17 3.30
N ALA A 321 9.63 -1.50 2.20
CA ALA A 321 9.39 -0.07 2.21
C ALA A 321 8.28 0.29 3.22
N ARG A 322 8.50 1.35 3.99
CA ARG A 322 7.54 1.84 4.98
C ARG A 322 7.56 3.36 5.11
N PHE A 323 6.39 3.95 5.37
CA PHE A 323 6.33 5.36 5.69
C PHE A 323 7.06 5.71 6.99
N SER A 324 7.82 6.80 6.96
CA SER A 324 8.50 7.40 8.11
C SER A 324 7.89 8.76 8.44
N HIS A 325 7.78 9.07 9.72
CA HIS A 325 7.32 10.40 10.15
C HIS A 325 8.43 11.43 10.00
N LEU A 326 8.16 12.52 9.28
CA LEU A 326 9.07 13.65 9.17
C LEU A 326 8.69 14.72 10.20
N ALA A 327 9.52 14.85 11.24
CA ALA A 327 9.28 15.82 12.30
C ALA A 327 9.44 17.28 11.84
N ARG A 328 10.04 17.52 10.68
CA ARG A 328 10.23 18.84 10.09
C ARG A 328 10.03 18.77 8.58
N VAL A 329 9.40 19.80 8.02
CA VAL A 329 9.24 20.00 6.57
C VAL A 329 9.64 21.45 6.25
N ASP A 330 10.69 21.64 5.45
CA ASP A 330 11.09 22.96 4.97
C ASP A 330 10.52 23.20 3.56
N LEU A 331 9.53 24.09 3.46
CA LEU A 331 8.84 24.37 2.20
C LEU A 331 9.75 24.94 1.11
N ARG A 332 10.94 25.47 1.44
CA ARG A 332 11.92 25.90 0.43
C ARG A 332 12.47 24.74 -0.37
N ASP A 333 12.52 23.55 0.23
CA ASP A 333 12.89 22.34 -0.48
C ASP A 333 11.75 21.88 -1.41
N HIS A 334 10.49 22.16 -1.07
CA HIS A 334 9.36 21.66 -1.85
C HIS A 334 8.86 22.62 -2.92
N VAL A 335 9.18 23.92 -2.85
CA VAL A 335 8.54 24.95 -3.68
C VAL A 335 9.54 25.70 -4.54
N ALA A 336 9.27 25.77 -5.84
CA ALA A 336 10.04 26.58 -6.79
C ALA A 336 9.14 27.58 -7.53
N PHE A 337 9.64 28.80 -7.75
CA PHE A 337 9.00 29.82 -8.57
C PHE A 337 9.81 30.07 -9.83
N THR A 338 9.14 30.07 -10.97
CA THR A 338 9.74 30.40 -12.27
C THR A 338 8.90 31.46 -12.95
N THR A 339 9.50 32.60 -13.28
CA THR A 339 8.85 33.66 -14.06
C THR A 339 9.42 33.69 -15.47
N LEU A 340 8.55 33.59 -16.47
CA LEU A 340 8.95 33.60 -17.89
C LEU A 340 9.15 35.03 -18.38
N ALA A 341 10.29 35.33 -18.99
CA ALA A 341 10.62 36.67 -19.47
C ALA A 341 10.14 36.87 -20.92
N GLY A 342 9.26 37.85 -21.16
CA GLY A 342 8.91 38.30 -22.51
C GLY A 342 8.29 37.24 -23.43
N GLU A 343 7.75 36.16 -22.86
CA GLU A 343 7.11 35.08 -23.63
C GLU A 343 5.65 35.45 -23.95
N ASP A 344 5.19 35.13 -25.16
CA ASP A 344 3.77 35.15 -25.50
C ASP A 344 3.04 33.95 -24.87
N ALA A 345 1.71 33.94 -24.98
CA ALA A 345 0.91 32.89 -24.36
C ALA A 345 1.11 31.50 -24.97
N GLN A 346 1.44 31.37 -26.25
CA GLN A 346 1.67 30.06 -26.87
C GLN A 346 2.97 29.46 -26.34
N ARG A 347 4.02 30.27 -26.23
CA ARG A 347 5.29 29.85 -25.62
C ARG A 347 5.12 29.52 -24.14
N TYR A 348 4.30 30.28 -23.41
CA TYR A 348 3.96 29.97 -22.02
C TYR A 348 3.33 28.58 -21.87
N GLU A 349 2.35 28.22 -22.71
CA GLU A 349 1.76 26.86 -22.68
C GLU A 349 2.79 25.77 -23.03
N ALA A 350 3.68 26.03 -23.99
CA ALA A 350 4.76 25.09 -24.31
C ALA A 350 5.70 24.88 -23.11
N ARG A 351 6.11 25.95 -22.42
CA ARG A 351 6.91 25.88 -21.20
C ARG A 351 6.20 25.18 -20.05
N LEU A 352 4.88 25.35 -19.94
CA LEU A 352 4.08 24.64 -18.95
C LEU A 352 4.17 23.13 -19.17
N VAL A 353 4.03 22.69 -20.42
CA VAL A 353 4.18 21.28 -20.82
C VAL A 353 5.61 20.78 -20.60
N ASP A 354 6.64 21.57 -20.91
CA ASP A 354 8.03 21.21 -20.66
C ASP A 354 8.29 21.01 -19.15
N THR A 355 7.78 21.92 -18.32
CA THR A 355 7.94 21.88 -16.85
C THR A 355 7.25 20.65 -16.24
N LEU A 356 6.03 20.38 -16.70
CA LEU A 356 5.25 19.17 -16.42
C LEU A 356 6.06 17.89 -16.75
N CYS A 357 6.60 17.80 -17.97
CA CYS A 357 7.35 16.62 -18.40
C CYS A 357 8.65 16.47 -17.63
N TRP A 358 9.38 17.57 -17.39
CA TRP A 358 10.57 17.58 -16.55
C TRP A 358 10.29 17.00 -15.17
N HIS A 359 9.13 17.32 -14.58
CA HIS A 359 8.76 16.75 -13.30
C HIS A 359 8.58 15.22 -13.36
N HIS A 360 7.88 14.70 -14.36
CA HIS A 360 7.78 13.24 -14.55
C HIS A 360 9.14 12.56 -14.69
N ASP A 361 10.10 13.26 -15.29
CA ASP A 361 11.44 12.73 -15.55
C ASP A 361 12.37 12.78 -14.32
N GLN A 362 11.95 13.32 -13.18
CA GLN A 362 12.81 13.33 -11.98
C GLN A 362 12.50 12.15 -11.06
N LEU A 363 13.57 11.53 -10.53
CA LEU A 363 13.46 10.73 -9.33
C LEU A 363 13.37 11.64 -8.11
N TRP A 364 12.78 11.13 -7.03
CA TRP A 364 12.74 11.82 -5.75
C TRP A 364 14.05 11.57 -4.99
N PRO A 365 14.81 12.62 -4.64
CA PRO A 365 16.00 12.47 -3.80
C PRO A 365 15.59 12.31 -2.33
N ASP A 366 16.42 11.61 -1.55
CA ASP A 366 16.37 11.55 -0.08
C ASP A 366 14.97 11.19 0.48
N VAL A 367 14.28 10.26 -0.18
CA VAL A 367 12.88 9.92 0.11
C VAL A 367 12.64 9.49 1.55
N ASP A 368 13.66 9.00 2.25
CA ASP A 368 13.62 8.59 3.64
C ASP A 368 13.53 9.75 4.64
N THR A 369 14.05 10.92 4.25
CA THR A 369 14.19 12.12 5.09
C THR A 369 13.47 13.34 4.53
N ARG A 370 12.99 13.28 3.29
CA ARG A 370 12.25 14.34 2.61
C ARG A 370 11.00 13.77 1.95
N ALA A 371 9.86 14.43 2.19
CA ALA A 371 8.61 13.97 1.63
C ALA A 371 8.65 14.05 0.09
N PRO A 372 8.33 12.97 -0.65
CA PRO A 372 8.53 12.92 -2.10
C PRO A 372 7.38 13.59 -2.86
N TRP A 373 7.24 14.91 -2.66
CA TRP A 373 6.34 15.80 -3.40
C TRP A 373 6.96 17.18 -3.57
N ARG A 374 6.51 17.94 -4.58
CA ARG A 374 6.93 19.33 -4.83
C ARG A 374 5.82 20.15 -5.48
N VAL A 375 5.94 21.45 -5.33
CA VAL A 375 5.11 22.46 -5.98
C VAL A 375 5.99 23.34 -6.85
N ALA A 376 5.65 23.48 -8.14
CA ALA A 376 6.26 24.46 -9.00
C ALA A 376 5.23 25.52 -9.39
N VAL A 377 5.61 26.78 -9.31
CA VAL A 377 4.78 27.92 -9.70
C VAL A 377 5.38 28.53 -10.96
N LEU A 378 4.65 28.42 -12.07
CA LEU A 378 5.01 29.05 -13.33
C LEU A 378 4.22 30.36 -13.49
N GLN A 379 4.94 31.46 -13.61
CA GLN A 379 4.38 32.80 -13.73
C GLN A 379 4.66 33.37 -15.11
N PRO A 380 3.67 33.96 -15.80
CA PRO A 380 3.92 34.64 -17.05
C PRO A 380 4.69 35.94 -16.81
N GLY A 381 5.34 36.43 -17.86
CA GLY A 381 5.98 37.74 -17.84
C GLY A 381 4.97 38.87 -17.63
N ALA A 382 5.46 40.04 -17.23
CA ALA A 382 4.61 41.19 -16.87
C ALA A 382 3.60 41.59 -17.96
N ASP A 383 3.95 41.42 -19.24
CA ASP A 383 3.06 41.75 -20.36
C ASP A 383 1.89 40.77 -20.48
N VAL A 384 2.16 39.48 -20.43
CA VAL A 384 1.12 38.43 -20.45
C VAL A 384 0.29 38.50 -19.18
N TRP A 385 0.90 38.74 -18.01
CA TRP A 385 0.17 38.94 -16.75
C TRP A 385 -0.82 40.10 -16.83
N ARG A 386 -0.43 41.24 -17.42
CA ARG A 386 -1.32 42.40 -17.58
C ARG A 386 -2.53 42.09 -18.46
N GLN A 387 -2.36 41.26 -19.48
CA GLN A 387 -3.43 40.87 -20.40
C GLN A 387 -4.32 39.77 -19.82
N ARG A 388 -3.71 38.79 -19.16
CA ARG A 388 -4.35 37.59 -18.60
C ARG A 388 -3.70 37.25 -17.26
N PRO A 389 -4.15 37.85 -16.14
CA PRO A 389 -3.54 37.62 -14.83
C PRO A 389 -3.88 36.19 -14.38
N ALA A 390 -2.98 35.27 -14.64
CA ALA A 390 -3.09 33.88 -14.24
C ALA A 390 -1.69 33.28 -14.15
N GLN A 391 -1.55 32.23 -13.35
CA GLN A 391 -0.31 31.48 -13.19
C GLN A 391 -0.66 30.02 -12.92
N ASP A 392 0.25 29.13 -13.28
CA ASP A 392 0.03 27.69 -13.11
C ASP A 392 0.80 27.20 -11.88
N VAL A 393 0.10 26.42 -11.05
CA VAL A 393 0.68 25.74 -9.90
C VAL A 393 0.64 24.24 -10.21
N LEU A 394 1.81 23.64 -10.33
CA LEU A 394 2.00 22.22 -10.56
C LEU A 394 2.25 21.54 -9.22
N PHE A 395 1.53 20.47 -8.94
CA PHE A 395 1.76 19.59 -7.79
C PHE A 395 2.18 18.21 -8.31
N ALA A 396 3.45 17.88 -8.09
CA ALA A 396 4.03 16.60 -8.45
C ALA A 396 4.29 15.77 -7.19
N PHE A 397 3.93 14.50 -7.19
CA PHE A 397 4.06 13.63 -6.00
C PHE A 397 4.30 12.16 -6.35
N HIS A 398 4.99 11.47 -5.46
CA HIS A 398 5.20 10.03 -5.51
C HIS A 398 3.89 9.27 -5.30
N HIS A 399 3.58 8.31 -6.17
CA HIS A 399 2.26 7.66 -6.20
C HIS A 399 2.00 6.73 -4.99
N ALA A 400 3.04 6.31 -4.25
CA ALA A 400 2.82 5.61 -2.97
C ALA A 400 2.04 6.47 -1.96
N LEU A 401 2.17 7.80 -2.01
CA LEU A 401 1.53 8.67 -1.03
C LEU A 401 0.06 8.91 -1.38
N MET A 402 -0.24 9.08 -2.66
CA MET A 402 -1.47 9.68 -3.16
C MET A 402 -1.79 9.17 -4.57
N ASP A 403 -3.07 9.21 -4.94
CA ASP A 403 -3.53 9.02 -6.32
C ASP A 403 -3.93 10.36 -6.99
N GLY A 404 -4.33 10.31 -8.27
CA GLY A 404 -4.76 11.49 -9.02
C GLY A 404 -5.98 12.22 -8.42
N VAL A 405 -6.88 11.51 -7.72
CA VAL A 405 -7.99 12.15 -7.01
C VAL A 405 -7.46 12.95 -5.82
N SER A 406 -6.47 12.43 -5.10
CA SER A 406 -5.80 13.19 -4.04
C SER A 406 -4.99 14.38 -4.59
N GLY A 407 -4.36 14.26 -5.76
CA GLY A 407 -3.75 15.41 -6.44
C GLY A 407 -4.76 16.53 -6.74
N LYS A 408 -5.98 16.18 -7.17
CA LYS A 408 -7.08 17.15 -7.33
C LYS A 408 -7.50 17.78 -5.99
N GLN A 409 -7.73 16.94 -4.98
CA GLN A 409 -8.14 17.39 -3.64
C GLN A 409 -7.09 18.32 -3.01
N PHE A 410 -5.80 18.09 -3.25
CA PHE A 410 -4.73 18.99 -2.83
C PHE A 410 -4.96 20.40 -3.36
N HIS A 411 -5.31 20.58 -4.64
CA HIS A 411 -5.58 21.89 -5.20
C HIS A 411 -6.84 22.55 -4.63
N GLU A 412 -7.87 21.75 -4.32
CA GLU A 412 -9.08 22.24 -3.63
C GLU A 412 -8.76 22.74 -2.22
N LEU A 413 -7.94 21.98 -1.47
CA LEU A 413 -7.45 22.37 -0.14
C LEU A 413 -6.53 23.60 -0.20
N LEU A 414 -5.63 23.66 -1.18
CA LEU A 414 -4.74 24.80 -1.36
C LEU A 414 -5.52 26.07 -1.71
N LEU A 415 -6.50 25.97 -2.61
CA LEU A 415 -7.36 27.10 -2.96
C LEU A 415 -8.17 27.57 -1.75
N ALA A 416 -8.73 26.65 -0.96
CA ALA A 416 -9.43 26.99 0.27
C ALA A 416 -8.48 27.69 1.26
N ALA A 417 -7.25 27.20 1.43
CA ALA A 417 -6.26 27.78 2.32
C ALA A 417 -5.74 29.15 1.85
N LEU A 418 -5.67 29.41 0.55
CA LEU A 418 -5.32 30.72 -0.03
C LEU A 418 -6.43 31.75 0.16
N ASN A 419 -7.69 31.31 0.24
CA ASN A 419 -8.86 32.17 0.39
C ASN A 419 -9.30 32.39 1.84
N GLN A 420 -8.61 31.83 2.83
CA GLN A 420 -8.90 32.07 4.25
C GLN A 420 -8.37 33.44 4.71
N PRO A 421 -9.16 34.24 5.45
CA PRO A 421 -8.74 35.55 5.95
C PRO A 421 -7.72 35.43 7.09
N GLY A 422 -6.50 35.95 6.88
CA GLY A 422 -5.46 36.11 7.92
C GLY A 422 -4.95 34.80 8.55
N PRO A 423 -3.99 34.87 9.49
CA PRO A 423 -3.53 33.70 10.23
C PRO A 423 -4.58 33.28 11.25
N SER A 424 -5.45 32.34 10.89
CA SER A 424 -6.26 31.59 11.85
C SER A 424 -5.33 30.73 12.70
N ARG A 425 -5.23 31.05 14.00
CA ARG A 425 -4.54 30.21 14.99
C ARG A 425 -5.14 28.79 14.94
N PRO A 426 -4.34 27.74 14.68
CA PRO A 426 -4.87 26.38 14.58
C PRO A 426 -5.45 25.91 15.93
N PRO A 427 -6.31 24.87 15.94
CA PRO A 427 -6.86 24.31 17.16
C PRO A 427 -5.73 23.94 18.14
N SER A 428 -5.98 24.19 19.42
CA SER A 428 -5.02 24.40 20.51
C SER A 428 -4.15 23.22 20.95
N SER A 429 -3.86 22.25 20.06
CA SER A 429 -3.00 21.10 20.35
C SER A 429 -1.76 20.98 19.46
N SER A 430 -1.56 21.84 18.45
CA SER A 430 -0.35 21.84 17.62
C SER A 430 0.49 23.11 17.85
N SER A 431 1.64 22.94 18.49
CA SER A 431 2.61 24.02 18.75
C SER A 431 3.37 24.39 17.47
N TYR A 432 2.75 25.19 16.60
CA TYR A 432 3.46 25.87 15.51
C TYR A 432 4.34 26.99 16.09
N SER A 433 5.65 26.95 15.80
CA SER A 433 6.63 27.94 16.28
C SER A 433 6.78 29.14 15.32
N SER A 434 6.79 30.32 15.95
CA SER A 434 7.07 31.72 15.53
C SER A 434 6.68 32.23 14.13
N ALA A 435 6.12 33.44 14.11
CA ALA A 435 5.84 34.23 12.90
C ALA A 435 7.08 34.62 12.07
N GLU A 436 8.29 34.19 12.46
CA GLU A 436 9.57 34.58 11.86
C GLU A 436 10.04 33.61 10.74
N THR A 437 9.55 32.36 10.69
CA THR A 437 9.96 31.36 9.67
C THR A 437 8.77 30.57 9.09
N PRO A 438 7.89 31.19 8.27
CA PRO A 438 6.67 30.54 7.76
C PRO A 438 6.91 29.35 6.81
N HIS A 439 8.14 29.16 6.35
CA HIS A 439 8.54 28.06 5.48
C HIS A 439 8.92 26.79 6.25
N LEU A 440 9.27 26.87 7.54
CA LEU A 440 9.71 25.72 8.32
C LEU A 440 8.56 25.20 9.20
N LEU A 441 8.06 24.02 8.87
CA LEU A 441 6.96 23.36 9.60
C LEU A 441 7.55 22.32 10.56
N THR A 442 7.05 22.26 11.80
CA THR A 442 7.50 21.31 12.83
C THR A 442 6.34 20.47 13.35
N PHE A 443 6.56 19.16 13.42
CA PHE A 443 5.59 18.14 13.80
C PHE A 443 6.27 17.14 14.76
N PRO A 444 6.39 17.45 16.06
CA PRO A 444 7.15 16.60 16.98
C PRO A 444 6.56 15.19 17.09
N ASP A 445 5.24 15.08 17.02
CA ASP A 445 4.52 13.81 17.16
C ASP A 445 4.17 13.21 15.80
N ALA A 446 4.28 11.88 15.70
CA ALA A 446 3.86 11.14 14.53
C ALA A 446 2.33 11.21 14.36
N PRO A 447 1.82 11.50 13.16
CA PRO A 447 0.39 11.57 12.92
C PRO A 447 -0.23 10.19 12.75
N GLY A 448 -1.55 10.10 12.94
CA GLY A 448 -2.32 9.00 12.36
C GLY A 448 -2.30 9.11 10.84
N LEU A 449 -1.87 8.05 10.15
CA LEU A 449 -1.94 7.93 8.70
C LEU A 449 -3.25 7.24 8.30
N PRO A 450 -3.83 7.55 7.12
CA PRO A 450 -4.90 6.75 6.57
C PRO A 450 -4.45 5.29 6.43
N GLU A 451 -5.35 4.34 6.68
CA GLU A 451 -5.06 2.92 6.47
C GLU A 451 -4.69 2.70 4.99
N GLY A 452 -3.80 1.76 4.67
CA GLY A 452 -3.59 1.46 3.25
C GLY A 452 -4.80 0.78 2.62
N GLN A 453 -4.77 0.63 1.30
CA GLN A 453 -5.92 0.24 0.50
C GLN A 453 -6.50 -1.13 0.89
N GLU A 454 -5.67 -2.12 1.14
CA GLU A 454 -6.04 -3.48 1.53
C GLU A 454 -6.75 -3.57 2.88
N ASP A 455 -6.43 -2.63 3.79
CA ASP A 455 -7.05 -2.53 5.11
C ASP A 455 -8.33 -1.68 5.05
N ALA A 456 -8.36 -0.64 4.22
CA ALA A 456 -9.51 0.25 4.09
C ALA A 456 -10.63 -0.33 3.22
N VAL A 457 -10.28 -1.12 2.18
CA VAL A 457 -11.23 -1.72 1.25
C VAL A 457 -11.34 -3.21 1.56
N PRO A 458 -12.54 -3.73 1.89
CA PRO A 458 -12.72 -5.11 2.31
C PRO A 458 -12.73 -6.06 1.11
N PHE A 459 -11.58 -6.24 0.46
CA PHE A 459 -11.42 -7.14 -0.69
C PHE A 459 -11.80 -8.57 -0.34
N ARG A 460 -12.49 -9.23 -1.27
CA ARG A 460 -12.88 -10.64 -1.15
C ARG A 460 -12.40 -11.37 -2.38
N SER A 461 -11.80 -12.53 -2.21
CA SER A 461 -11.30 -13.32 -3.34
C SER A 461 -11.93 -14.70 -3.29
N SER A 462 -12.66 -15.05 -4.34
CA SER A 462 -13.19 -16.39 -4.56
C SER A 462 -12.04 -17.34 -4.91
N ILE A 463 -12.16 -18.60 -4.48
CA ILE A 463 -11.15 -19.64 -4.81
C ILE A 463 -10.92 -19.74 -6.33
N PRO A 464 -11.97 -19.77 -7.19
CA PRO A 464 -11.78 -19.80 -8.65
C PRO A 464 -10.96 -18.61 -9.17
N PHE A 465 -11.21 -17.40 -8.65
CA PHE A 465 -10.45 -16.21 -9.04
C PHE A 465 -8.99 -16.30 -8.63
N VAL A 466 -8.69 -16.73 -7.39
CA VAL A 466 -7.32 -16.90 -6.90
C VAL A 466 -6.57 -17.93 -7.75
N VAL A 467 -7.17 -19.10 -7.98
CA VAL A 467 -6.56 -20.19 -8.77
C VAL A 467 -6.27 -19.72 -10.19
N LYS A 468 -7.24 -19.06 -10.85
CA LYS A 468 -7.07 -18.53 -12.20
C LYS A 468 -5.96 -17.47 -12.25
N THR A 469 -5.94 -16.54 -11.31
CA THR A 469 -4.95 -15.45 -11.29
C THR A 469 -3.54 -15.98 -11.08
N LEU A 470 -3.36 -16.94 -10.15
CA LEU A 470 -2.08 -17.60 -9.91
C LEU A 470 -1.64 -18.46 -11.10
N TRP A 471 -2.57 -19.14 -11.77
CA TRP A 471 -2.30 -19.89 -13.00
C TRP A 471 -1.83 -18.96 -14.12
N ASP A 472 -2.50 -17.83 -14.33
CA ASP A 472 -2.12 -16.85 -15.34
C ASP A 472 -0.76 -16.20 -15.04
N ALA A 473 -0.41 -16.01 -13.76
CA ALA A 473 0.86 -15.42 -13.34
C ALA A 473 2.04 -16.41 -13.35
N ARG A 474 1.87 -17.61 -12.80
CA ARG A 474 2.95 -18.57 -12.50
C ARG A 474 2.82 -19.92 -13.22
N GLY A 475 1.72 -20.15 -13.93
CA GLY A 475 1.49 -21.40 -14.65
C GLY A 475 2.50 -21.63 -15.79
N PRO A 476 2.87 -22.89 -16.09
CA PRO A 476 3.77 -23.22 -17.19
C PRO A 476 3.28 -22.59 -18.51
N SER A 477 4.13 -21.82 -19.18
CA SER A 477 3.78 -21.10 -20.41
C SER A 477 3.28 -22.02 -21.53
N LEU A 478 3.77 -23.26 -21.57
CA LEU A 478 3.35 -24.30 -22.52
C LEU A 478 1.88 -24.73 -22.38
N LEU A 479 1.28 -24.55 -21.20
CA LEU A 479 -0.09 -24.96 -20.90
C LEU A 479 -1.07 -23.79 -20.94
N ARG A 480 -0.59 -22.55 -21.10
CA ARG A 480 -1.43 -21.36 -21.19
C ARG A 480 -1.88 -21.14 -22.64
N ALA A 481 -3.15 -20.79 -22.82
CA ALA A 481 -3.66 -20.39 -24.12
C ALA A 481 -2.84 -19.21 -24.65
N ARG A 482 -2.28 -19.34 -25.85
CA ARG A 482 -1.47 -18.30 -26.47
C ARG A 482 -2.38 -17.14 -26.86
N ARG A 483 -2.37 -16.05 -26.08
CA ARG A 483 -3.07 -14.81 -26.42
C ARG A 483 -2.17 -13.98 -27.33
N ALA A 484 -2.70 -13.53 -28.47
CA ALA A 484 -2.02 -12.51 -29.26
C ALA A 484 -1.93 -11.23 -28.41
N ALA A 485 -0.72 -10.67 -28.32
CA ALA A 485 -0.53 -9.40 -27.61
C ALA A 485 -1.27 -8.28 -28.38
N PRO A 486 -1.95 -7.36 -27.68
CA PRO A 486 -2.44 -6.15 -28.32
C PRO A 486 -1.25 -5.33 -28.83
N TRP A 487 -1.48 -4.41 -29.77
CA TRP A 487 -0.47 -3.42 -30.11
C TRP A 487 -0.06 -2.64 -28.85
N HIS A 488 1.23 -2.44 -28.64
CA HIS A 488 1.73 -1.88 -27.39
C HIS A 488 2.95 -0.95 -27.59
N GLY A 489 3.15 -0.41 -28.79
CA GLY A 489 4.39 0.31 -29.11
C GLY A 489 5.65 -0.56 -28.90
N ALA A 490 6.75 0.05 -28.46
CA ALA A 490 7.94 -0.71 -28.07
C ALA A 490 7.65 -1.62 -26.85
N PRO A 491 8.35 -2.77 -26.72
CA PRO A 491 8.32 -3.58 -25.50
C PRO A 491 8.71 -2.79 -24.23
N ILE A 492 8.55 -3.42 -23.07
CA ILE A 492 9.09 -2.89 -21.82
C ILE A 492 10.62 -2.91 -21.94
N ASP A 493 11.26 -1.78 -21.65
CA ASP A 493 12.72 -1.65 -21.62
C ASP A 493 13.10 -0.73 -20.46
N LEU A 494 13.65 -1.33 -19.41
CA LEU A 494 14.08 -0.61 -18.20
C LEU A 494 15.37 0.19 -18.40
N GLY A 495 16.09 -0.03 -19.50
CA GLY A 495 17.29 0.71 -19.89
C GLY A 495 17.01 1.96 -20.72
N LEU A 496 15.80 2.11 -21.29
CA LEU A 496 15.43 3.32 -22.02
C LEU A 496 15.42 4.55 -21.09
N PRO A 497 15.88 5.72 -21.59
CA PRO A 497 15.73 6.97 -20.86
C PRO A 497 14.27 7.21 -20.46
N HIS A 498 14.06 7.58 -19.20
CA HIS A 498 12.76 8.01 -18.72
C HIS A 498 12.52 9.46 -19.17
N ALA A 499 12.09 9.60 -20.42
CA ALA A 499 11.82 10.88 -21.06
C ALA A 499 10.32 10.97 -21.37
N THR A 500 9.60 11.73 -20.57
CA THR A 500 8.16 11.93 -20.70
C THR A 500 7.89 13.00 -21.74
N ARG A 501 6.83 12.79 -22.51
CA ARG A 501 6.24 13.79 -23.38
C ARG A 501 4.75 13.86 -23.09
N ALA A 502 4.18 15.04 -23.31
CA ALA A 502 2.75 15.25 -23.12
C ALA A 502 2.20 16.24 -24.15
N ARG A 503 0.95 16.01 -24.53
CA ARG A 503 0.18 16.83 -25.46
C ARG A 503 -1.22 17.07 -24.89
N PRO A 504 -1.44 18.20 -24.20
CA PRO A 504 -2.77 18.60 -23.76
C PRO A 504 -3.68 18.97 -24.93
N VAL A 505 -4.93 18.53 -24.85
CA VAL A 505 -6.04 18.92 -25.73
C VAL A 505 -7.13 19.53 -24.86
N ASP A 506 -7.28 20.85 -24.93
CA ASP A 506 -8.32 21.57 -24.21
C ASP A 506 -9.61 21.58 -25.01
N VAL A 507 -10.69 21.14 -24.38
CA VAL A 507 -12.04 21.09 -24.94
C VAL A 507 -12.89 22.20 -24.28
N PRO A 508 -13.37 23.20 -25.03
CA PRO A 508 -14.14 24.31 -24.48
C PRO A 508 -15.44 23.89 -23.78
N PRO A 509 -15.94 24.66 -22.79
CA PRO A 509 -17.13 24.32 -22.01
C PRO A 509 -18.39 23.98 -22.84
N GLU A 510 -18.62 24.71 -23.92
CA GLU A 510 -19.75 24.51 -24.85
C GLU A 510 -19.64 23.18 -25.63
N VAL A 511 -18.42 22.78 -25.98
CA VAL A 511 -18.12 21.50 -26.62
C VAL A 511 -18.27 20.38 -25.58
N VAL A 512 -17.80 20.57 -24.34
CA VAL A 512 -18.00 19.63 -23.22
C VAL A 512 -19.49 19.39 -22.98
N ALA A 513 -20.31 20.43 -22.96
CA ALA A 513 -21.75 20.31 -22.78
C ALA A 513 -22.37 19.43 -23.88
N SER A 514 -21.92 19.62 -25.12
CA SER A 514 -22.36 18.84 -26.29
C SER A 514 -21.93 17.37 -26.21
N LEU A 515 -20.68 17.11 -25.81
CA LEU A 515 -20.15 15.76 -25.57
C LEU A 515 -20.94 15.02 -24.50
N LEU A 516 -21.20 15.67 -23.36
CA LEU A 516 -21.96 15.07 -22.27
C LEU A 516 -23.41 14.79 -22.67
N ALA A 517 -24.04 15.68 -23.44
CA ALA A 517 -25.36 15.47 -23.99
C ALA A 517 -25.40 14.28 -24.97
N ALA A 518 -24.41 14.17 -25.86
CA ALA A 518 -24.28 13.05 -26.77
C ALA A 518 -24.04 11.73 -26.03
N CYS A 519 -23.14 11.70 -25.04
CA CYS A 519 -22.91 10.52 -24.21
C CYS A 519 -24.19 10.01 -23.56
N ARG A 520 -25.03 10.92 -23.03
CA ARG A 520 -26.35 10.57 -22.47
C ARG A 520 -27.28 9.97 -23.53
N ARG A 521 -27.40 10.60 -24.70
CA ARG A 521 -28.25 10.09 -25.81
C ARG A 521 -27.83 8.70 -26.27
N HIS A 522 -26.53 8.43 -26.33
CA HIS A 522 -25.98 7.14 -26.75
C HIS A 522 -25.77 6.16 -25.59
N ALA A 523 -26.34 6.45 -24.42
CA ALA A 523 -26.27 5.63 -23.21
C ALA A 523 -24.84 5.28 -22.73
N THR A 524 -23.84 6.11 -23.06
CA THR A 524 -22.43 5.92 -22.65
C THR A 524 -21.98 6.95 -21.59
N SER A 525 -20.69 7.02 -21.31
CA SER A 525 -20.00 7.97 -20.43
C SER A 525 -18.87 8.65 -21.21
N LEU A 526 -18.37 9.78 -20.70
CA LEU A 526 -17.23 10.46 -21.31
C LEU A 526 -15.99 9.56 -21.36
N THR A 527 -15.70 8.81 -20.28
CA THR A 527 -14.61 7.84 -20.24
C THR A 527 -14.77 6.75 -21.31
N GLY A 528 -15.97 6.18 -21.46
CA GLY A 528 -16.25 5.19 -22.50
C GLY A 528 -16.06 5.76 -23.91
N LEU A 529 -16.53 6.99 -24.15
CA LEU A 529 -16.32 7.69 -25.41
C LEU A 529 -14.83 7.90 -25.70
N LEU A 530 -14.03 8.36 -24.74
CA LEU A 530 -12.59 8.60 -24.94
C LEU A 530 -11.82 7.32 -25.29
N HIS A 531 -12.16 6.17 -24.69
CA HIS A 531 -11.62 4.88 -25.14
C HIS A 531 -11.96 4.59 -26.60
N ALA A 532 -13.21 4.81 -27.00
CA ALA A 532 -13.67 4.52 -28.34
C ALA A 532 -13.07 5.47 -29.40
N LEU A 533 -12.89 6.75 -29.07
CA LEU A 533 -12.20 7.72 -29.94
C LEU A 533 -10.72 7.38 -30.08
N THR A 534 -10.06 7.00 -28.99
CA THR A 534 -8.66 6.54 -29.01
C THR A 534 -8.51 5.30 -29.88
N LEU A 535 -9.39 4.31 -29.71
CA LEU A 535 -9.44 3.12 -30.55
C LEU A 535 -9.61 3.47 -32.04
N ALA A 536 -10.57 4.34 -32.37
CA ALA A 536 -10.85 4.74 -33.75
C ALA A 536 -9.66 5.45 -34.40
N SER A 537 -9.00 6.35 -33.67
CA SER A 537 -7.79 7.04 -34.12
C SER A 537 -6.65 6.04 -34.38
N LEU A 538 -6.29 5.24 -33.38
CA LEU A 538 -5.17 4.30 -33.50
C LEU A 538 -5.42 3.22 -34.57
N ALA A 539 -6.64 2.69 -34.67
CA ALA A 539 -6.99 1.71 -35.69
C ALA A 539 -6.81 2.24 -37.11
N ARG A 540 -7.04 3.53 -37.34
CA ARG A 540 -6.91 4.17 -38.66
C ARG A 540 -5.50 4.64 -38.97
N ARG A 541 -4.70 4.95 -37.94
CA ARG A 541 -3.32 5.44 -38.09
C ARG A 541 -2.28 4.32 -38.18
N LEU A 542 -2.55 3.17 -37.54
CA LEU A 542 -1.61 2.05 -37.52
C LEU A 542 -1.94 0.99 -38.59
N PRO A 543 -0.92 0.46 -39.29
CA PRO A 543 -1.08 -0.65 -40.25
C PRO A 543 -1.72 -1.90 -39.63
N ALA A 544 -2.49 -2.63 -40.42
CA ALA A 544 -3.28 -3.75 -39.92
C ALA A 544 -2.47 -4.99 -39.53
N ASP A 545 -1.33 -5.19 -40.19
CA ASP A 545 -0.33 -6.23 -39.90
C ASP A 545 0.44 -5.96 -38.60
N GLN A 546 0.60 -4.69 -38.22
CA GLN A 546 1.29 -4.29 -36.99
C GLN A 546 0.35 -4.18 -35.78
N ALA A 547 -0.91 -3.82 -36.01
CA ALA A 547 -1.88 -3.57 -34.95
C ALA A 547 -3.22 -4.27 -35.25
N ALA A 548 -3.23 -5.60 -35.11
CA ALA A 548 -4.44 -6.39 -35.33
C ALA A 548 -5.48 -6.22 -34.20
N SER A 549 -5.05 -6.02 -32.95
CA SER A 549 -5.91 -5.83 -31.78
C SER A 549 -5.34 -4.79 -30.84
N PHE A 550 -6.19 -4.22 -29.99
CA PHE A 550 -5.78 -3.28 -28.95
C PHE A 550 -6.33 -3.70 -27.58
N ALA A 551 -5.77 -3.12 -26.52
CA ALA A 551 -6.34 -3.18 -25.18
C ALA A 551 -6.23 -1.81 -24.51
N GLY A 552 -7.28 -1.40 -23.81
CA GLY A 552 -7.26 -0.21 -22.97
C GLY A 552 -7.34 -0.57 -21.50
N SER A 553 -6.85 0.29 -20.61
CA SER A 553 -7.11 0.18 -19.17
C SER A 553 -7.73 1.45 -18.60
N THR A 554 -8.45 1.32 -17.50
CA THR A 554 -9.09 2.42 -16.76
C THR A 554 -8.80 2.28 -15.27
N PRO A 555 -8.03 3.19 -14.66
CA PRO A 555 -7.96 3.29 -13.21
C PRO A 555 -9.32 3.61 -12.58
N ILE A 556 -9.70 2.87 -11.54
CA ILE A 556 -10.95 3.01 -10.78
C ILE A 556 -10.63 3.53 -9.38
N ASN A 557 -11.28 4.64 -9.01
CA ASN A 557 -11.23 5.19 -7.66
C ASN A 557 -11.91 4.24 -6.66
N LEU A 558 -11.16 3.77 -5.65
CA LEU A 558 -11.65 2.85 -4.65
C LEU A 558 -12.28 3.50 -3.42
N ARG A 559 -12.27 4.84 -3.30
CA ARG A 559 -12.92 5.57 -2.20
C ARG A 559 -14.37 5.16 -1.92
N PRO A 560 -15.25 4.91 -2.93
CA PRO A 560 -16.62 4.45 -2.69
C PRO A 560 -16.73 3.07 -2.03
N TYR A 561 -15.66 2.28 -2.05
CA TYR A 561 -15.62 0.90 -1.55
C TYR A 561 -14.92 0.78 -0.19
N VAL A 562 -14.50 1.91 0.40
CA VAL A 562 -13.93 1.93 1.76
C VAL A 562 -14.96 1.38 2.75
N GLY A 563 -14.58 0.31 3.44
CA GLY A 563 -15.45 -0.47 4.31
C GLY A 563 -15.92 0.29 5.55
N PRO A 564 -16.94 -0.23 6.25
CA PRO A 564 -17.42 0.33 7.50
C PRO A 564 -16.41 0.19 8.66
N GLY A 565 -15.41 -0.70 8.52
CA GLY A 565 -14.35 -0.88 9.51
C GLY A 565 -13.24 0.17 9.44
N ALA A 566 -13.14 0.95 8.35
CA ALA A 566 -12.18 2.03 8.21
C ALA A 566 -12.60 3.23 9.07
N ASP A 567 -11.63 3.92 9.66
CA ASP A 567 -11.84 5.07 10.53
C ASP A 567 -12.52 6.21 9.74
N PRO A 568 -13.75 6.61 10.11
CA PRO A 568 -14.45 7.71 9.45
C PRO A 568 -13.67 9.03 9.47
N ALA A 569 -12.84 9.26 10.51
CA ALA A 569 -12.04 10.47 10.65
C ALA A 569 -10.90 10.56 9.62
N LEU A 570 -10.43 9.42 9.10
CA LEU A 570 -9.33 9.35 8.13
C LEU A 570 -9.80 9.41 6.67
N ARG A 571 -11.10 9.24 6.42
CA ARG A 571 -11.69 9.28 5.06
C ARG A 571 -11.39 10.55 4.25
N PRO A 572 -11.35 11.77 4.84
CA PRO A 572 -11.04 12.99 4.09
C PRO A 572 -9.56 13.17 3.75
N LEU A 573 -8.68 12.32 4.31
CA LEU A 573 -7.24 12.47 4.13
C LEU A 573 -6.79 12.08 2.72
N LEU A 574 -5.75 12.76 2.23
CA LEU A 574 -5.08 12.38 0.98
C LEU A 574 -4.48 10.97 1.13
N ARG A 575 -4.68 10.13 0.12
CA ARG A 575 -4.25 8.72 0.10
C ARG A 575 -4.29 8.14 -1.31
N CYS A 576 -3.61 7.01 -1.52
CA CYS A 576 -3.76 6.20 -2.72
C CYS A 576 -4.90 5.19 -2.53
N LEU A 577 -5.90 5.21 -3.43
CA LEU A 577 -7.01 4.27 -3.47
C LEU A 577 -7.42 4.00 -4.92
N VAL A 578 -6.71 3.09 -5.57
CA VAL A 578 -6.87 2.78 -7.00
C VAL A 578 -6.78 1.29 -7.30
N THR A 579 -7.66 0.82 -8.20
CA THR A 579 -7.50 -0.43 -8.94
C THR A 579 -7.64 -0.15 -10.44
N VAL A 580 -7.62 -1.18 -11.30
CA VAL A 580 -7.72 -1.05 -12.75
C VAL A 580 -8.80 -1.96 -13.32
N ALA A 581 -9.44 -1.51 -14.38
CA ALA A 581 -10.25 -2.34 -15.28
C ALA A 581 -9.62 -2.39 -16.66
N ASP A 582 -9.65 -3.56 -17.30
CA ASP A 582 -9.11 -3.77 -18.64
C ASP A 582 -10.22 -3.90 -19.68
N HIS A 583 -9.95 -3.40 -20.89
CA HIS A 583 -10.86 -3.34 -22.03
C HIS A 583 -10.20 -3.96 -23.26
N ALA A 584 -10.66 -5.12 -23.69
CA ALA A 584 -10.10 -5.80 -24.87
C ALA A 584 -10.79 -5.36 -26.17
N PHE A 585 -10.03 -5.00 -27.20
CA PHE A 585 -10.51 -4.66 -28.54
C PHE A 585 -9.97 -5.69 -29.54
N PRO A 586 -10.68 -6.81 -29.75
CA PRO A 586 -10.21 -7.92 -30.57
C PRO A 586 -10.17 -7.55 -32.06
N ALA A 587 -9.44 -8.35 -32.84
CA ALA A 587 -9.19 -8.05 -34.26
C ALA A 587 -10.44 -7.81 -35.11
N ARG A 588 -11.56 -8.49 -34.81
CA ARG A 588 -12.84 -8.25 -35.48
C ARG A 588 -13.34 -6.81 -35.34
N VAL A 589 -13.16 -6.21 -34.15
CA VAL A 589 -13.61 -4.85 -33.85
C VAL A 589 -12.72 -3.85 -34.58
N VAL A 590 -11.40 -4.08 -34.55
CA VAL A 590 -10.42 -3.22 -35.23
C VAL A 590 -10.59 -3.28 -36.75
N ALA A 591 -10.82 -4.47 -37.31
CA ALA A 591 -11.05 -4.64 -38.74
C ALA A 591 -12.33 -3.91 -39.21
N ALA A 592 -13.40 -3.90 -38.41
CA ALA A 592 -14.61 -3.16 -38.73
C ALA A 592 -14.36 -1.64 -38.83
N LEU A 593 -13.57 -1.08 -37.92
CA LEU A 593 -13.19 0.35 -37.95
C LEU A 593 -12.33 0.74 -39.15
N ARG A 594 -11.61 -0.22 -39.73
CA ARG A 594 -10.77 -0.03 -40.93
C ARG A 594 -11.52 -0.28 -42.24
N GLY A 595 -12.73 -0.83 -42.18
CA GLY A 595 -13.47 -1.24 -43.37
C GLY A 595 -13.80 -0.06 -44.30
N PRO A 596 -13.70 -0.23 -45.63
CA PRO A 596 -14.16 0.79 -46.56
C PRO A 596 -15.66 1.04 -46.37
N GLY A 597 -16.06 2.30 -46.21
CA GLY A 597 -17.45 2.67 -45.97
C GLY A 597 -17.98 2.34 -44.57
N ALA A 598 -17.09 2.07 -43.60
CA ALA A 598 -17.49 1.84 -42.21
C ALA A 598 -18.28 3.03 -41.63
N ASP A 599 -19.42 2.75 -41.00
CA ASP A 599 -20.14 3.72 -40.18
C ASP A 599 -19.37 3.94 -38.88
N LEU A 600 -18.41 4.87 -38.96
CA LEU A 600 -17.50 5.15 -37.86
C LEU A 600 -18.25 5.68 -36.64
N ASP A 601 -19.31 6.46 -36.83
CA ASP A 601 -20.13 6.97 -35.73
C ASP A 601 -20.76 5.81 -34.96
N ALA A 602 -21.45 4.90 -35.66
CA ALA A 602 -22.10 3.76 -35.03
C ALA A 602 -21.09 2.89 -34.27
N LEU A 603 -19.95 2.57 -34.90
CA LEU A 603 -18.91 1.73 -34.32
C LEU A 603 -18.25 2.36 -33.08
N VAL A 604 -17.99 3.68 -33.11
CA VAL A 604 -17.45 4.40 -31.95
C VAL A 604 -18.45 4.39 -30.79
N TRP A 605 -19.73 4.67 -31.06
CA TRP A 605 -20.75 4.63 -30.02
C TRP A 605 -20.99 3.22 -29.45
N ASP A 606 -20.90 2.18 -30.28
CA ASP A 606 -20.93 0.77 -29.83
C ASP A 606 -19.76 0.45 -28.91
N ALA A 607 -18.53 0.79 -29.32
CA ALA A 607 -17.34 0.59 -28.50
C ALA A 607 -17.45 1.36 -27.18
N ALA A 608 -17.94 2.60 -27.21
CA ALA A 608 -18.12 3.43 -26.02
C ALA A 608 -19.14 2.82 -25.04
N ARG A 609 -20.29 2.34 -25.55
CA ARG A 609 -21.31 1.66 -24.73
C ARG A 609 -20.74 0.40 -24.08
N ARG A 610 -19.98 -0.39 -24.84
CA ARG A 610 -19.35 -1.61 -24.32
C ARG A 610 -18.39 -1.30 -23.18
N VAL A 611 -17.49 -0.32 -23.36
CA VAL A 611 -16.56 0.09 -22.29
C VAL A 611 -17.31 0.57 -21.05
N LYS A 612 -18.38 1.36 -21.21
CA LYS A 612 -19.21 1.75 -20.04
C LYS A 612 -19.84 0.55 -19.35
N ALA A 613 -20.35 -0.43 -20.10
CA ALA A 613 -20.95 -1.62 -19.53
C ALA A 613 -19.91 -2.44 -18.75
N GLU A 614 -18.72 -2.65 -19.30
CA GLU A 614 -17.59 -3.32 -18.64
C GLU A 614 -17.18 -2.58 -17.34
N LEU A 615 -17.10 -1.25 -17.37
CA LEU A 615 -16.82 -0.44 -16.17
C LEU A 615 -17.92 -0.56 -15.12
N ALA A 616 -19.19 -0.54 -15.52
CA ALA A 616 -20.32 -0.68 -14.61
C ALA A 616 -20.36 -2.07 -13.97
N GLU A 617 -20.10 -3.13 -14.75
CA GLU A 617 -19.96 -4.50 -14.25
C GLU A 617 -18.80 -4.60 -13.26
N ARG A 618 -17.64 -4.03 -13.60
CA ARG A 618 -16.50 -4.03 -12.68
C ARG A 618 -16.81 -3.27 -11.39
N GLN A 619 -17.41 -2.09 -11.48
CA GLN A 619 -17.81 -1.32 -10.32
C GLN A 619 -18.85 -2.04 -9.44
N ALA A 620 -19.76 -2.80 -10.03
CA ALA A 620 -20.74 -3.59 -9.29
C ALA A 620 -20.10 -4.82 -8.60
N ALA A 621 -19.05 -5.39 -9.19
CA ALA A 621 -18.33 -6.54 -8.62
C ALA A 621 -17.37 -6.14 -7.47
N LEU A 622 -16.83 -4.92 -7.49
CA LEU A 622 -15.90 -4.45 -6.46
C LEU A 622 -16.54 -4.43 -5.06
N PRO A 623 -15.80 -4.79 -3.99
CA PRO A 623 -14.36 -5.12 -3.97
C PRO A 623 -14.07 -6.64 -4.12
N ALA A 624 -14.99 -7.42 -4.70
CA ALA A 624 -14.77 -8.84 -4.93
C ALA A 624 -13.90 -9.10 -6.18
N ASP A 625 -13.09 -10.16 -6.12
CA ASP A 625 -12.28 -10.69 -7.23
C ASP A 625 -11.47 -9.59 -7.93
N ASP A 626 -10.70 -8.86 -7.12
CA ASP A 626 -9.80 -7.80 -7.56
C ASP A 626 -8.34 -8.14 -7.29
N ILE A 627 -7.48 -7.77 -8.24
CA ILE A 627 -6.04 -8.03 -8.15
C ILE A 627 -5.40 -7.28 -6.98
N ALA A 628 -5.93 -6.10 -6.61
CA ALA A 628 -5.46 -5.34 -5.46
C ALA A 628 -5.56 -6.17 -4.16
N GLY A 629 -6.60 -6.99 -4.01
CA GLY A 629 -6.74 -7.91 -2.86
C GLY A 629 -5.75 -9.09 -2.85
N LEU A 630 -5.04 -9.31 -3.96
CA LEU A 630 -4.04 -10.36 -4.13
C LEU A 630 -2.60 -9.83 -4.15
N MET A 631 -2.40 -8.51 -4.15
CA MET A 631 -1.06 -7.90 -4.21
C MET A 631 -0.18 -8.38 -3.04
N ARG A 632 -0.78 -8.67 -1.87
CA ARG A 632 -0.15 -9.31 -0.70
C ARG A 632 0.49 -10.66 -0.87
N TYR A 633 0.27 -11.30 -2.01
CA TYR A 633 0.90 -12.57 -2.34
C TYR A 633 2.07 -12.39 -3.34
N ALA A 634 2.44 -11.15 -3.66
CA ALA A 634 3.66 -10.82 -4.37
C ALA A 634 4.83 -10.81 -3.37
N GLY A 635 5.68 -11.83 -3.42
CA GLY A 635 6.80 -11.97 -2.49
C GLY A 635 8.04 -11.12 -2.83
N ASP A 636 8.22 -10.75 -4.10
CA ASP A 636 9.34 -9.92 -4.54
C ASP A 636 8.93 -9.02 -5.71
N TRP A 637 8.71 -7.74 -5.40
CA TRP A 637 8.28 -6.76 -6.39
C TRP A 637 9.40 -6.38 -7.36
N PHE A 638 10.66 -6.35 -6.90
CA PHE A 638 11.80 -6.04 -7.77
C PHE A 638 12.00 -7.15 -8.82
N HIS A 639 11.97 -8.40 -8.39
CA HIS A 639 11.99 -9.53 -9.33
C HIS A 639 10.79 -9.51 -10.27
N TYR A 640 9.58 -9.28 -9.74
CA TYR A 640 8.36 -9.18 -10.55
C TYR A 640 8.46 -8.15 -11.67
N TRP A 641 9.10 -6.99 -11.42
CA TRP A 641 9.29 -5.96 -12.44
C TRP A 641 10.43 -6.28 -13.40
N THR A 642 11.57 -6.72 -12.90
CA THR A 642 12.74 -7.02 -13.73
C THR A 642 12.50 -8.20 -14.68
N GLU A 643 11.69 -9.19 -14.29
CA GLU A 643 11.28 -10.27 -15.19
C GLU A 643 10.46 -9.79 -16.41
N LYS A 644 9.86 -8.60 -16.33
CA LYS A 644 9.07 -8.02 -17.42
C LYS A 644 9.92 -7.24 -18.42
N ASP A 645 11.17 -6.98 -18.11
CA ASP A 645 12.08 -6.31 -19.04
C ASP A 645 12.19 -7.12 -20.35
N GLY A 646 12.12 -6.42 -21.48
CA GLY A 646 12.04 -7.00 -22.83
C GLY A 646 10.71 -7.65 -23.21
N ARG A 647 9.71 -7.73 -22.31
CA ARG A 647 8.40 -8.35 -22.61
C ARG A 647 7.40 -7.35 -23.23
N PRO A 648 6.38 -7.84 -23.96
CA PRO A 648 5.24 -7.03 -24.40
C PRO A 648 4.57 -6.30 -23.23
N ARG A 649 4.06 -5.08 -23.48
CA ARG A 649 3.25 -4.36 -22.48
C ARG A 649 1.85 -4.97 -22.40
N PRO A 650 1.15 -4.84 -21.27
CA PRO A 650 -0.16 -5.48 -21.09
C PRO A 650 -1.26 -4.84 -21.94
N ASP A 651 -1.13 -3.56 -22.28
CA ASP A 651 -2.15 -2.76 -22.95
C ASP A 651 -1.56 -1.71 -23.91
N SER A 652 -2.45 -1.12 -24.71
CA SER A 652 -2.16 -0.14 -25.76
C SER A 652 -2.28 1.30 -25.24
N TRP A 653 -3.24 1.57 -24.36
CA TRP A 653 -3.40 2.88 -23.72
C TRP A 653 -4.15 2.75 -22.38
N SER A 654 -4.07 3.78 -21.55
CA SER A 654 -4.90 3.95 -20.36
C SER A 654 -5.75 5.21 -20.48
N VAL A 655 -7.04 5.18 -20.11
CA VAL A 655 -7.83 6.41 -19.89
C VAL A 655 -7.98 6.62 -18.39
N SER A 656 -7.29 7.61 -17.84
CA SER A 656 -7.33 7.95 -16.41
C SER A 656 -8.10 9.24 -16.20
N ASN A 657 -9.22 9.18 -15.47
CA ASN A 657 -10.13 10.32 -15.31
C ASN A 657 -10.31 10.66 -13.83
N ILE A 658 -9.77 11.79 -13.40
CA ILE A 658 -9.86 12.29 -12.00
C ILE A 658 -11.11 13.14 -11.74
N GLY A 659 -11.93 13.29 -12.78
CA GLY A 659 -13.23 13.95 -12.74
C GLY A 659 -13.13 15.48 -12.66
N VAL A 660 -14.18 16.06 -12.08
CA VAL A 660 -14.36 17.51 -11.99
C VAL A 660 -13.73 18.04 -10.71
N LEU A 661 -12.99 19.15 -10.80
CA LEU A 661 -12.57 19.99 -9.69
C LEU A 661 -13.73 20.95 -9.38
N SER A 662 -14.41 20.71 -8.27
CA SER A 662 -15.68 21.38 -7.95
C SER A 662 -15.51 22.67 -7.18
N ALA A 663 -14.41 22.80 -6.42
CA ALA A 663 -14.12 23.98 -5.60
C ALA A 663 -13.58 25.18 -6.40
N ALA A 664 -13.81 25.25 -7.71
CA ALA A 664 -13.11 26.17 -8.61
C ALA A 664 -13.67 27.59 -8.68
N ALA A 665 -14.94 27.79 -8.35
CA ALA A 665 -15.63 29.06 -8.52
C ALA A 665 -15.22 30.09 -7.45
N ALA A 666 -15.04 31.34 -7.87
CA ALA A 666 -14.87 32.47 -6.97
C ALA A 666 -16.14 32.62 -6.10
N VAL A 667 -16.07 32.20 -4.84
CA VAL A 667 -17.05 32.63 -3.83
C VAL A 667 -16.95 34.15 -3.73
N ALA A 668 -18.08 34.86 -3.66
CA ALA A 668 -18.07 36.32 -3.50
C ALA A 668 -17.18 36.72 -2.30
N GLY A 669 -16.11 37.48 -2.55
CA GLY A 669 -15.11 37.85 -1.54
C GLY A 669 -13.86 36.97 -1.47
N ALA A 670 -13.76 35.87 -2.24
CA ALA A 670 -12.55 35.05 -2.35
C ALA A 670 -11.44 35.78 -3.14
N GLY A 671 -10.17 35.59 -2.76
CA GLY A 671 -9.01 36.23 -3.40
C GLY A 671 -8.51 35.52 -4.66
N TRP A 672 -8.74 34.21 -4.78
CA TRP A 672 -8.26 33.34 -5.85
C TRP A 672 -9.34 32.37 -6.34
N SER A 673 -9.22 31.95 -7.60
CA SER A 673 -10.04 30.91 -8.25
C SER A 673 -9.18 29.99 -9.11
N ILE A 674 -9.67 28.79 -9.44
CA ILE A 674 -9.04 27.88 -10.40
C ILE A 674 -9.86 27.90 -11.69
N THR A 675 -9.20 28.08 -12.83
CA THR A 675 -9.89 28.23 -14.14
C THR A 675 -9.57 27.12 -15.13
N HIS A 676 -8.50 26.37 -14.91
CA HIS A 676 -8.07 25.26 -15.73
C HIS A 676 -7.39 24.20 -14.85
N VAL A 677 -7.50 22.94 -15.25
CA VAL A 677 -6.82 21.81 -14.62
C VAL A 677 -6.26 20.89 -15.70
N CYS A 678 -5.02 20.47 -15.54
CA CYS A 678 -4.36 19.44 -16.35
C CYS A 678 -3.82 18.36 -15.43
N PHE A 679 -4.03 17.10 -15.78
CA PHE A 679 -3.58 15.94 -15.02
C PHE A 679 -2.81 15.02 -15.94
N THR A 680 -1.71 14.46 -15.46
CA THR A 680 -0.92 13.48 -16.22
C THR A 680 -0.27 12.46 -15.29
N ASN A 681 -0.24 11.22 -15.77
CA ASN A 681 0.50 10.14 -15.12
C ASN A 681 1.96 10.03 -15.59
N GLY A 682 2.34 10.69 -16.69
CA GLY A 682 3.70 10.64 -17.24
C GLY A 682 4.03 9.32 -17.95
N ALA A 683 5.33 9.03 -18.12
CA ALA A 683 5.79 7.76 -18.70
C ALA A 683 5.54 6.57 -17.76
N MET A 684 4.91 5.51 -18.28
CA MET A 684 4.67 4.25 -17.57
C MET A 684 5.50 3.13 -18.21
N VAL A 685 6.76 2.98 -17.81
CA VAL A 685 7.73 2.10 -18.49
C VAL A 685 7.25 0.65 -18.61
N ALA A 686 6.61 0.12 -17.55
CA ALA A 686 6.04 -1.24 -17.51
C ALA A 686 4.50 -1.26 -17.54
N GLY A 687 3.87 -0.16 -17.95
CA GLY A 687 2.42 -0.02 -18.11
C GLY A 687 2.05 0.43 -19.53
N SER A 688 0.91 1.11 -19.67
CA SER A 688 0.41 1.53 -20.98
C SER A 688 1.38 2.50 -21.67
N PRO A 689 1.70 2.31 -22.95
CA PRO A 689 2.62 3.17 -23.67
C PRO A 689 2.03 4.57 -23.95
N ILE A 690 0.70 4.69 -23.92
CA ILE A 690 -0.04 5.95 -24.09
C ILE A 690 -0.97 6.15 -22.89
N GLY A 691 -0.83 7.27 -22.18
CA GLY A 691 -1.80 7.72 -21.18
C GLY A 691 -2.73 8.78 -21.77
N VAL A 692 -4.04 8.61 -21.63
CA VAL A 692 -5.08 9.59 -21.94
C VAL A 692 -5.66 10.08 -20.62
N ASN A 693 -5.17 11.22 -20.15
CA ASN A 693 -5.42 11.71 -18.80
C ASN A 693 -6.47 12.83 -18.82
N VAL A 694 -7.49 12.73 -17.98
CA VAL A 694 -8.72 13.52 -18.10
C VAL A 694 -9.02 14.23 -16.79
N ALA A 695 -9.18 15.55 -16.87
CA ALA A 695 -9.60 16.39 -15.75
C ALA A 695 -10.41 17.58 -16.26
N SER A 696 -11.32 18.11 -15.45
CA SER A 696 -12.04 19.34 -15.79
C SER A 696 -12.30 20.22 -14.59
N VAL A 697 -12.51 21.50 -14.84
CA VAL A 697 -13.03 22.46 -13.86
C VAL A 697 -14.55 22.52 -13.97
N ALA A 698 -15.26 22.62 -12.84
CA ALA A 698 -16.71 22.77 -12.85
C ALA A 698 -17.15 24.00 -13.67
N GLY A 699 -17.95 23.78 -14.72
CA GLY A 699 -18.38 24.82 -15.66
C GLY A 699 -17.28 25.36 -16.58
N GLY A 700 -16.06 24.81 -16.49
CA GLY A 700 -14.90 25.19 -17.29
C GLY A 700 -14.56 24.20 -18.39
N ALA A 701 -13.35 24.33 -18.92
CA ALA A 701 -12.83 23.43 -19.95
C ALA A 701 -12.54 22.02 -19.39
N LEU A 702 -12.60 21.04 -20.29
CA LEU A 702 -12.10 19.68 -20.08
C LEU A 702 -10.73 19.58 -20.72
N THR A 703 -9.75 19.08 -20.00
CA THR A 703 -8.40 18.82 -20.52
C THR A 703 -8.23 17.32 -20.72
N VAL A 704 -7.87 16.92 -21.94
CA VAL A 704 -7.44 15.56 -22.27
C VAL A 704 -5.95 15.62 -22.59
N ALA A 705 -5.09 15.25 -21.64
CA ALA A 705 -3.65 15.24 -21.82
C ALA A 705 -3.17 13.85 -22.24
N VAL A 706 -2.67 13.75 -23.47
CA VAL A 706 -2.01 12.53 -23.97
C VAL A 706 -0.57 12.55 -23.48
N SER A 707 -0.09 11.48 -22.84
CA SER A 707 1.28 11.36 -22.34
C SER A 707 1.92 10.05 -22.78
N TRP A 708 3.21 10.07 -23.12
CA TRP A 708 3.95 8.88 -23.53
C TRP A 708 5.43 8.98 -23.14
N GLN A 709 6.13 7.84 -23.19
CA GLN A 709 7.59 7.81 -23.11
C GLN A 709 8.19 7.99 -24.50
N ASP A 710 9.15 8.89 -24.62
CA ASP A 710 9.91 9.11 -25.85
C ASP A 710 10.53 7.79 -26.34
N ALA A 711 10.64 7.63 -27.66
CA ALA A 711 11.05 6.39 -28.35
C ALA A 711 10.16 5.14 -28.18
N VAL A 712 9.19 5.11 -27.25
CA VAL A 712 8.26 3.97 -27.09
C VAL A 712 7.12 4.01 -28.10
N VAL A 713 6.65 5.21 -28.43
CA VAL A 713 5.57 5.46 -29.38
C VAL A 713 6.03 6.52 -30.38
N PRO A 714 5.79 6.35 -31.70
CA PRO A 714 6.11 7.38 -32.69
C PRO A 714 5.41 8.70 -32.36
N VAL A 715 6.13 9.82 -32.44
CA VAL A 715 5.61 11.16 -32.11
C VAL A 715 4.45 11.53 -33.03
N GLU A 716 4.53 11.17 -34.30
CA GLU A 716 3.49 11.43 -35.31
C GLU A 716 2.18 10.70 -34.97
N LEU A 717 2.25 9.54 -34.31
CA LEU A 717 1.07 8.79 -33.91
C LEU A 717 0.32 9.49 -32.77
N VAL A 718 1.04 9.99 -31.77
CA VAL A 718 0.45 10.64 -30.58
C VAL A 718 0.00 12.07 -30.86
N GLU A 719 0.74 12.84 -31.67
CA GLU A 719 0.26 14.13 -32.18
C GLU A 719 -0.99 13.93 -33.02
N GLY A 720 -0.97 12.91 -33.90
CA GLY A 720 -2.14 12.50 -34.66
C GLY A 720 -3.35 12.12 -33.81
N LEU A 721 -3.14 11.38 -32.72
CA LEU A 721 -4.20 11.06 -31.77
C LEU A 721 -4.77 12.33 -31.11
N ALA A 722 -3.91 13.28 -30.72
CA ALA A 722 -4.35 14.54 -30.14
C ALA A 722 -5.18 15.38 -31.14
N GLU A 723 -4.75 15.45 -32.40
CA GLU A 723 -5.49 16.09 -33.49
C GLU A 723 -6.85 15.44 -33.73
N ASP A 724 -6.91 14.10 -33.77
CA ASP A 724 -8.16 13.36 -33.96
C ASP A 724 -9.12 13.60 -32.80
N LEU A 725 -8.64 13.58 -31.55
CA LEU A 725 -9.47 13.86 -30.38
C LEU A 725 -10.07 15.27 -30.44
N ALA A 726 -9.27 16.28 -30.81
CA ALA A 726 -9.75 17.64 -31.02
C ALA A 726 -10.80 17.70 -32.15
N ALA A 727 -10.50 17.08 -33.30
CA ALA A 727 -11.39 17.08 -34.46
C ALA A 727 -12.71 16.34 -34.20
N PHE A 728 -12.68 15.18 -33.54
CA PHE A 728 -13.88 14.41 -33.19
C PHE A 728 -14.79 15.19 -32.25
N THR A 729 -14.22 15.81 -31.21
CA THR A 729 -15.00 16.55 -30.22
C THR A 729 -15.61 17.81 -30.80
N GLN A 730 -14.83 18.56 -31.59
CA GLN A 730 -15.33 19.76 -32.28
C GLN A 730 -16.40 19.43 -33.32
N ARG A 731 -16.18 18.40 -34.16
CA ARG A 731 -17.16 17.99 -35.17
C ARG A 731 -18.47 17.52 -34.56
N LEU A 732 -18.41 16.79 -33.44
CA LEU A 732 -19.62 16.38 -32.73
C LEU A 732 -20.43 17.58 -32.25
N HIS A 733 -19.75 18.62 -31.77
CA HIS A 733 -20.39 19.86 -31.36
C HIS A 733 -21.05 20.58 -32.55
N GLU A 734 -20.36 20.69 -33.67
CA GLU A 734 -20.84 21.41 -34.86
C GLU A 734 -21.93 20.68 -35.64
N THR A 735 -21.84 19.34 -35.73
CA THR A 735 -22.64 18.55 -36.67
C THR A 735 -23.49 17.46 -36.02
N GLY A 736 -23.22 17.13 -34.75
CA GLY A 736 -23.80 15.97 -34.08
C GLY A 736 -23.20 14.62 -34.49
N ARG A 737 -22.15 14.60 -35.32
CA ARG A 737 -21.42 13.41 -35.80
C ARG A 737 -19.94 13.44 -35.42
N LEU A 738 -19.32 12.28 -35.23
CA LEU A 738 -17.88 12.16 -34.93
C LEU A 738 -17.08 12.03 -36.23
N ALA A 739 -17.63 11.35 -37.23
CA ALA A 739 -17.04 11.19 -38.56
C ALA A 739 -17.50 12.28 -39.55
N ALA A 740 -16.68 12.50 -40.59
CA ALA A 740 -16.96 13.44 -41.67
C ALA A 740 -18.04 12.93 -42.63
#